data_AF-A0A7L9BVK4-F1
#
_entry.id   AF-A0A7L9BVK4-F1
#
_cell.length_a   1.000
_cell.length_b   1.000
_cell.length_c   1.000
_cell.angle_alpha   90.00
_cell.angle_beta   90.00
_cell.angle_gamma   90.00
#
_symmetry.space_group_name_H-M   'P 1'
#
loop_
_entity.id
_entity.type
_entity.pdbx_description
1 polymer ?
#
loop_
_entity_poly.entity_id
_entity_poly.type
_entity_poly.pdbx_seq_one_letter_code
_entity_poly.pdbx_strand_id
1 'polypeptide(L)'
;MTTDELLKVLVAANTAEEAIAAVERFAEANTSTSWTPVGGRRNNCGPIEASANPARALVERVTNAVDAVLDFEFVKHAGKPACQSPREAATAWLNVPEDGLSAMEAKDRRRIAQRVTVKLREGTALNRRIVEVIDQGIGLTAEEMPRTILSLNESNKVEKLHLAGTYGQGGSATFVASQLSLIASRKVGSDEVAFTVVKFEPPPLLKGGSYVYLVLGGKVLTANSDLVKPGTACIHYGYDLKHFPSPLGPNSLYGHLQEVLFDPVLPIWFDNRVRDYRRVIKGSRNALNGAKDEGDDTESKIVHSMPMFYAPLGEYGRAGIEYWVLDRPEKAGTKPSASFVNPIHPIILTLNGQNQGAMPVRVIRKDAELPYLATRLICHIDCNSLSLAGKKNLFASSRETVRHGTVYDLLERELVNALKSDEKLEALNAQARDQRHEDDDKEATQAMRKEVARLLKLQGFEVATEAGSTKTAGGGGGRGGGGGGGGGRGRADPIEVHEPPTFIRIVWPANEPIELHPSQQKYIRIETDAHSRYHDPKHPEKSSINVAVTGDGFQPTGSTPLKDGRMRVLVSCTEQSKTGTKGRISIELRVPGMKTIADERELLIVEPPKAKDAAQKIVMPDFDVRPVDGPDDPLWASLGWPESVATIASEAVEESGKLVVYYSRAFPHFVGYREKFEAQDVQLSKTFESRYKVWLAVHSLILKKAKEEGDHLPESETVTIDDDMQDLIERGERCRMAVVAAMVAAQDAKRGEPTADE
;
A
#
# COMPACT_ATOMS: atom_id res chain seq x y z
N MET A 1 40.66 11.77 -27.33
CA MET A 1 39.84 12.25 -26.20
C MET A 1 40.76 12.52 -25.02
N THR A 2 40.76 13.74 -24.49
CA THR A 2 41.57 14.11 -23.31
C THR A 2 40.91 13.67 -22.00
N THR A 3 41.63 13.75 -20.88
CA THR A 3 41.06 13.45 -19.55
C THR A 3 39.96 14.45 -19.16
N ASP A 4 40.15 15.74 -19.47
CA ASP A 4 39.15 16.80 -19.26
C ASP A 4 37.85 16.55 -20.05
N GLU A 5 37.99 16.15 -21.33
CA GLU A 5 36.85 15.77 -22.17
C GLU A 5 36.12 14.55 -21.61
N LEU A 6 36.86 13.53 -21.15
CA LEU A 6 36.28 12.33 -20.54
C LEU A 6 35.48 12.69 -19.29
N LEU A 7 36.05 13.45 -18.36
CA LEU A 7 35.35 13.84 -17.14
C LEU A 7 34.06 14.61 -17.47
N LYS A 8 34.13 15.56 -18.42
CA LYS A 8 32.96 16.34 -18.86
C LYS A 8 31.84 15.45 -19.41
N VAL A 9 32.18 14.49 -20.27
CA VAL A 9 31.18 13.57 -20.83
C VAL A 9 30.60 12.67 -19.75
N LEU A 10 31.43 12.13 -18.85
CA LEU A 10 30.94 11.27 -17.77
C LEU A 10 29.97 12.03 -16.86
N VAL A 11 30.34 13.21 -16.35
CA VAL A 11 29.45 14.00 -15.46
C VAL A 11 28.12 14.35 -16.14
N ALA A 12 28.13 14.59 -17.45
CA ALA A 12 26.94 14.96 -18.22
C ALA A 12 26.10 13.77 -18.72
N ALA A 13 26.62 12.53 -18.65
CA ALA A 13 25.95 11.35 -19.20
C ALA A 13 24.59 11.11 -18.53
N ASN A 14 23.59 10.76 -19.33
CA ASN A 14 22.22 10.47 -18.90
C ASN A 14 21.87 8.98 -18.96
N THR A 15 22.78 8.16 -19.49
CA THR A 15 22.65 6.70 -19.56
C THR A 15 23.97 6.02 -19.20
N ALA A 16 23.90 4.73 -18.85
CA ALA A 16 25.12 3.96 -18.61
C ALA A 16 25.88 3.71 -19.92
N GLU A 17 25.16 3.53 -21.00
CA GLU A 17 25.64 3.26 -22.35
C GLU A 17 26.45 4.45 -22.88
N GLU A 18 25.98 5.69 -22.69
CA GLU A 18 26.74 6.91 -23.00
C GLU A 18 28.06 6.97 -22.22
N ALA A 19 28.02 6.68 -20.92
CA ALA A 19 29.18 6.72 -20.06
C ALA A 19 30.19 5.61 -20.44
N ILE A 20 29.72 4.40 -20.71
CA ILE A 20 30.54 3.26 -21.16
C ILE A 20 31.21 3.58 -22.49
N ALA A 21 30.45 4.08 -23.49
CA ALA A 21 30.98 4.45 -24.80
C ALA A 21 32.01 5.59 -24.73
N ALA A 22 31.89 6.49 -23.73
CA ALA A 22 32.91 7.51 -23.49
C ALA A 22 34.22 6.91 -22.96
N VAL A 23 34.13 5.97 -22.03
CA VAL A 23 35.30 5.26 -21.47
C VAL A 23 36.00 4.43 -22.54
N GLU A 24 35.24 3.73 -23.38
CA GLU A 24 35.78 2.91 -24.47
C GLU A 24 36.54 3.77 -25.49
N ARG A 25 35.93 4.86 -25.98
CA ARG A 25 36.61 5.81 -26.89
C ARG A 25 37.86 6.43 -26.27
N PHE A 26 37.85 6.70 -24.96
CA PHE A 26 39.03 7.20 -24.27
C PHE A 26 40.13 6.15 -24.19
N ALA A 27 39.79 4.89 -23.87
CA ALA A 27 40.74 3.79 -23.80
C ALA A 27 41.36 3.46 -25.16
N GLU A 28 40.57 3.47 -26.24
CA GLU A 28 41.05 3.29 -27.61
C GLU A 28 42.02 4.39 -28.05
N ALA A 29 41.75 5.64 -27.64
CA ALA A 29 42.59 6.78 -27.98
C ALA A 29 43.89 6.87 -27.13
N ASN A 30 43.99 6.15 -26.01
CA ASN A 30 45.08 6.27 -25.06
C ASN A 30 45.66 4.89 -24.70
N THR A 31 46.74 4.49 -25.36
CA THR A 31 47.35 3.15 -25.24
C THR A 31 47.95 2.84 -23.86
N SER A 32 48.17 3.86 -23.02
CA SER A 32 48.65 3.71 -21.63
C SER A 32 47.51 3.51 -20.61
N THR A 33 46.27 3.35 -21.08
CA THR A 33 45.13 3.03 -20.21
C THR A 33 45.15 1.56 -19.79
N SER A 34 44.78 1.31 -18.53
CA SER A 34 44.62 -0.06 -18.01
C SER A 34 43.59 -0.11 -16.88
N TRP A 35 43.22 -1.33 -16.50
CA TRP A 35 42.23 -1.59 -15.45
C TRP A 35 42.91 -2.23 -14.23
N THR A 36 42.79 -1.58 -13.08
CA THR A 36 43.39 -2.01 -11.82
C THR A 36 42.31 -2.57 -10.88
N PRO A 37 42.54 -3.71 -10.18
CA PRO A 37 41.55 -4.23 -9.24
C PRO A 37 41.31 -3.30 -8.04
N VAL A 38 40.03 -3.11 -7.69
CA VAL A 38 39.65 -2.43 -6.44
C VAL A 38 40.23 -3.20 -5.25
N GLY A 39 40.83 -2.48 -4.29
CA GLY A 39 41.54 -3.08 -3.15
C GLY A 39 42.86 -3.77 -3.51
N GLY A 40 43.39 -3.59 -4.73
CA GLY A 40 44.66 -4.16 -5.16
C GLY A 40 44.66 -5.69 -5.31
N ARG A 41 43.49 -6.34 -5.29
CA ARG A 41 43.34 -7.80 -5.38
C ARG A 41 42.23 -8.14 -6.37
N ARG A 42 42.48 -9.10 -7.28
CA ARG A 42 41.48 -9.58 -8.26
C ARG A 42 40.29 -10.30 -7.62
N ASN A 43 40.50 -10.99 -6.50
CA ASN A 43 39.42 -11.65 -5.77
C ASN A 43 38.74 -10.68 -4.80
N ASN A 44 38.01 -9.70 -5.35
CA ASN A 44 37.37 -8.64 -4.57
C ASN A 44 35.84 -8.69 -4.55
N CYS A 45 35.23 -9.63 -5.28
CA CYS A 45 33.77 -9.78 -5.31
C CYS A 45 33.21 -10.12 -3.93
N GLY A 46 33.81 -11.06 -3.19
CA GLY A 46 33.30 -11.47 -1.86
C GLY A 46 33.06 -10.30 -0.90
N PRO A 47 34.08 -9.44 -0.63
CA PRO A 47 33.89 -8.25 0.21
C PRO A 47 32.93 -7.20 -0.37
N ILE A 48 32.90 -7.00 -1.70
CA ILE A 48 32.06 -6.00 -2.35
C ILE A 48 30.58 -6.44 -2.39
N GLU A 49 30.33 -7.73 -2.62
CA GLU A 49 28.99 -8.33 -2.75
C GLU A 49 28.40 -8.81 -1.42
N ALA A 50 29.10 -8.56 -0.32
CA ALA A 50 28.64 -8.92 1.03
C ALA A 50 27.32 -8.23 1.44
N SER A 51 27.00 -7.06 0.86
CA SER A 51 25.74 -6.35 1.06
C SER A 51 24.88 -6.44 -0.20
N ALA A 52 23.78 -7.19 -0.14
CA ALA A 52 22.90 -7.41 -1.29
C ALA A 52 21.84 -6.31 -1.49
N ASN A 53 21.60 -5.44 -0.50
CA ASN A 53 20.56 -4.41 -0.57
C ASN A 53 21.12 -3.08 -1.17
N PRO A 54 20.64 -2.64 -2.35
CA PRO A 54 21.14 -1.43 -3.01
C PRO A 54 20.94 -0.14 -2.20
N ALA A 55 19.87 -0.03 -1.42
CA ALA A 55 19.64 1.16 -0.62
C ALA A 55 20.54 1.20 0.63
N ARG A 56 20.83 0.05 1.24
CA ARG A 56 21.82 -0.05 2.34
C ARG A 56 23.24 0.26 1.84
N ALA A 57 23.62 -0.24 0.67
CA ALA A 57 24.89 0.12 0.04
C ALA A 57 25.00 1.64 -0.21
N LEU A 58 23.89 2.28 -0.61
CA LEU A 58 23.84 3.73 -0.77
C LEU A 58 23.99 4.46 0.56
N VAL A 59 23.37 3.98 1.64
CA VAL A 59 23.55 4.54 2.99
C VAL A 59 25.03 4.52 3.39
N GLU A 60 25.76 3.43 3.14
CA GLU A 60 27.20 3.39 3.43
C GLU A 60 27.98 4.44 2.63
N ARG A 61 27.59 4.70 1.37
CA ARG A 61 28.18 5.80 0.58
C ARG A 61 27.84 7.17 1.17
N VAL A 62 26.61 7.38 1.64
CA VAL A 62 26.16 8.61 2.29
C VAL A 62 26.86 8.83 3.63
N THR A 63 27.05 7.79 4.45
CA THR A 63 27.82 7.86 5.69
C THR A 63 29.27 8.28 5.42
N ASN A 64 29.88 7.77 4.34
CA ASN A 64 31.22 8.22 3.93
C ASN A 64 31.27 9.69 3.50
N ALA A 65 30.21 10.19 2.86
CA ALA A 65 30.07 11.60 2.51
C ALA A 65 29.93 12.49 3.77
N VAL A 66 29.15 12.05 4.77
CA VAL A 66 29.07 12.71 6.09
C VAL A 66 30.44 12.73 6.77
N ASP A 67 31.15 11.59 6.79
CA ASP A 67 32.51 11.50 7.34
C ASP A 67 33.46 12.47 6.63
N ALA A 68 33.38 12.62 5.30
CA ALA A 68 34.23 13.55 4.55
C ALA A 68 33.97 15.02 4.93
N VAL A 69 32.71 15.36 5.25
CA VAL A 69 32.34 16.69 5.78
C VAL A 69 32.91 16.88 7.19
N LEU A 70 32.82 15.88 8.05
CA LEU A 70 33.39 15.95 9.40
C LEU A 70 34.93 16.01 9.39
N ASP A 71 35.60 15.28 8.50
CA ASP A 71 37.05 15.38 8.30
C ASP A 71 37.47 16.77 7.81
N PHE A 72 36.66 17.41 6.94
CA PHE A 72 36.90 18.79 6.53
C PHE A 72 36.78 19.77 7.71
N GLU A 73 35.75 19.63 8.53
CA GLU A 73 35.59 20.45 9.72
C GLU A 73 36.70 20.20 10.75
N PHE A 74 37.13 18.95 10.93
CA PHE A 74 38.27 18.62 11.76
C PHE A 74 39.51 19.41 11.33
N VAL A 75 39.84 19.43 10.03
CA VAL A 75 40.97 20.21 9.50
C VAL A 75 40.76 21.71 9.71
N LYS A 76 39.57 22.22 9.38
CA LYS A 76 39.23 23.65 9.49
C LYS A 76 39.29 24.17 10.93
N HIS A 77 38.94 23.33 11.91
CA HIS A 77 38.97 23.63 13.33
C HIS A 77 40.27 23.17 14.03
N ALA A 78 41.27 22.68 13.26
CA ALA A 78 42.52 22.14 13.79
C ALA A 78 42.31 21.06 14.87
N GLY A 79 41.26 20.25 14.72
CA GLY A 79 40.89 19.18 15.64
C GLY A 79 40.40 19.63 17.01
N LYS A 80 39.97 20.89 17.16
CA LYS A 80 39.53 21.45 18.45
C LYS A 80 38.02 21.79 18.46
N PRO A 81 37.28 21.42 19.52
CA PRO A 81 37.68 20.51 20.58
C PRO A 81 37.91 19.08 20.06
N ALA A 82 38.65 18.27 20.80
CA ALA A 82 38.86 16.87 20.46
C ALA A 82 37.55 16.08 20.68
N CYS A 83 36.86 15.76 19.59
CA CYS A 83 35.57 15.07 19.61
C CYS A 83 35.77 13.55 19.67
N GLN A 84 35.00 12.88 20.54
CA GLN A 84 35.05 11.42 20.76
C GLN A 84 33.95 10.68 20.00
N SER A 85 33.10 11.40 19.27
CA SER A 85 32.05 10.82 18.44
C SER A 85 31.70 11.72 17.25
N PRO A 86 31.04 11.17 16.20
CA PRO A 86 30.50 11.98 15.11
C PRO A 86 29.46 13.01 15.56
N ARG A 87 28.67 12.69 16.59
CA ARG A 87 27.69 13.63 17.15
C ARG A 87 28.38 14.81 17.81
N GLU A 88 29.39 14.56 18.65
CA GLU A 88 30.19 15.64 19.26
C GLU A 88 30.84 16.52 18.19
N ALA A 89 31.35 15.92 17.12
CA ALA A 89 31.94 16.66 15.99
C ALA A 89 30.91 17.54 15.27
N ALA A 90 29.72 17.01 15.00
CA ALA A 90 28.64 17.78 14.38
C ALA A 90 28.15 18.91 15.30
N THR A 91 28.05 18.68 16.60
CA THR A 91 27.69 19.71 17.56
C THR A 91 28.76 20.79 17.65
N ALA A 92 30.02 20.40 17.84
CA ALA A 92 31.13 21.33 18.06
C ALA A 92 31.49 22.17 16.83
N TRP A 93 31.43 21.59 15.62
CA TRP A 93 31.92 22.27 14.41
C TRP A 93 30.81 22.72 13.45
N LEU A 94 29.62 22.09 13.52
CA LEU A 94 28.51 22.37 12.60
C LEU A 94 27.28 22.95 13.31
N ASN A 95 27.35 23.14 14.63
CA ASN A 95 26.26 23.65 15.48
C ASN A 95 24.98 22.80 15.36
N VAL A 96 25.13 21.49 15.23
CA VAL A 96 24.02 20.55 15.35
C VAL A 96 23.64 20.43 16.85
N PRO A 97 22.38 20.65 17.25
CA PRO A 97 21.98 20.53 18.66
C PRO A 97 22.20 19.12 19.21
N GLU A 98 22.51 19.01 20.51
CA GLU A 98 22.69 17.72 21.19
C GLU A 98 21.43 16.85 21.15
N ASP A 99 20.25 17.48 21.26
CA ASP A 99 18.95 16.81 21.20
C ASP A 99 18.59 16.29 19.78
N GLY A 100 19.41 16.64 18.78
CA GLY A 100 19.29 16.21 17.39
C GLY A 100 18.73 17.27 16.45
N LEU A 101 18.45 16.85 15.21
CA LEU A 101 18.05 17.73 14.11
C LEU A 101 16.65 18.34 14.29
N SER A 102 15.83 17.75 15.16
CA SER A 102 14.50 18.28 15.49
C SER A 102 14.51 19.65 16.17
N ALA A 103 15.56 19.96 16.94
CA ALA A 103 15.74 21.26 17.58
C ALA A 103 16.26 22.36 16.64
N MET A 104 16.56 22.02 15.37
CA MET A 104 17.00 22.99 14.37
C MET A 104 15.83 23.66 13.65
N GLU A 105 16.03 24.87 13.15
CA GLU A 105 15.12 25.48 12.19
C GLU A 105 15.23 24.78 10.81
N ALA A 106 14.13 24.73 10.06
CA ALA A 106 14.08 24.08 8.74
C ALA A 106 15.12 24.65 7.76
N LYS A 107 15.34 25.97 7.80
CA LYS A 107 16.35 26.66 6.99
C LYS A 107 17.78 26.19 7.30
N ASP A 108 18.08 25.96 8.58
CA ASP A 108 19.42 25.57 9.04
C ASP A 108 19.67 24.10 8.76
N ARG A 109 18.66 23.23 8.96
CA ARG A 109 18.71 21.84 8.49
C ARG A 109 18.99 21.77 7.00
N ARG A 110 18.25 22.52 6.18
CA ARG A 110 18.44 22.54 4.72
C ARG A 110 19.84 23.01 4.32
N ARG A 111 20.37 24.06 4.97
CA ARG A 111 21.72 24.56 4.70
C ARG A 111 22.79 23.48 4.96
N ILE A 112 22.70 22.77 6.08
CA ILE A 112 23.64 21.68 6.39
C ILE A 112 23.41 20.51 5.43
N ALA A 113 22.14 20.18 5.13
CA ALA A 113 21.78 19.08 4.24
C ALA A 113 22.42 19.19 2.86
N GLN A 114 22.54 20.41 2.32
CA GLN A 114 23.14 20.64 1.01
C GLN A 114 24.64 20.31 0.93
N ARG A 115 25.31 20.07 2.07
CA ARG A 115 26.68 19.58 2.09
C ARG A 115 26.82 18.11 1.73
N VAL A 116 25.75 17.33 1.85
CA VAL A 116 25.68 15.93 1.41
C VAL A 116 24.40 15.74 0.60
N THR A 117 24.53 15.61 -0.71
CA THR A 117 23.40 15.46 -1.62
C THR A 117 23.34 14.04 -2.17
N VAL A 118 22.16 13.42 -2.07
CA VAL A 118 21.78 12.25 -2.86
C VAL A 118 20.87 12.71 -3.99
N LYS A 119 21.33 12.61 -5.23
CA LYS A 119 20.53 12.96 -6.42
C LYS A 119 20.11 11.71 -7.16
N LEU A 120 18.83 11.63 -7.52
CA LEU A 120 18.27 10.59 -8.36
C LEU A 120 17.88 11.19 -9.71
N ARG A 121 18.50 10.71 -10.79
CA ARG A 121 18.16 11.09 -12.18
C ARG A 121 17.53 9.93 -12.93
N GLU A 122 16.92 10.25 -14.07
CA GLU A 122 16.47 9.24 -15.03
C GLU A 122 17.64 8.38 -15.50
N GLY A 123 17.30 7.21 -16.01
CA GLY A 123 18.22 6.27 -16.64
C GLY A 123 17.47 5.48 -17.70
N THR A 124 18.09 4.47 -18.28
CA THR A 124 17.56 3.77 -19.46
C THR A 124 16.28 2.98 -19.25
N ALA A 125 15.95 2.61 -18.01
CA ALA A 125 14.74 1.86 -17.69
C ALA A 125 14.05 2.39 -16.42
N LEU A 126 12.78 1.98 -16.22
CA LEU A 126 11.95 2.42 -15.09
C LEU A 126 12.60 2.16 -13.71
N ASN A 127 13.43 1.12 -13.60
CA ASN A 127 14.07 0.71 -12.35
C ASN A 127 15.61 0.82 -12.37
N ARG A 128 16.19 1.31 -13.48
CA ARG A 128 17.63 1.53 -13.64
C ARG A 128 17.87 3.02 -13.72
N ARG A 129 18.40 3.59 -12.64
CA ARG A 129 18.52 5.03 -12.46
C ARG A 129 19.98 5.46 -12.42
N ILE A 130 20.21 6.77 -12.53
CA ILE A 130 21.50 7.34 -12.15
C ILE A 130 21.38 7.87 -10.73
N VAL A 131 22.25 7.40 -9.84
CA VAL A 131 22.30 7.83 -8.44
C VAL A 131 23.61 8.54 -8.19
N GLU A 132 23.55 9.78 -7.71
CA GLU A 132 24.72 10.56 -7.32
C GLU A 132 24.75 10.71 -5.81
N VAL A 133 25.93 10.50 -5.21
CA VAL A 133 26.23 10.93 -3.84
C VAL A 133 27.33 11.96 -3.92
N ILE A 134 27.03 13.19 -3.51
CA ILE A 134 27.92 14.34 -3.63
C ILE A 134 28.12 14.94 -2.25
N ASP A 135 29.36 15.08 -1.81
CA ASP A 135 29.71 15.80 -0.60
C ASP A 135 30.48 17.09 -0.88
N GLN A 136 30.39 18.02 0.07
CA GLN A 136 31.23 19.22 0.20
C GLN A 136 32.22 19.01 1.36
N GLY A 137 32.90 17.86 1.33
CA GLY A 137 33.87 17.43 2.33
C GLY A 137 35.31 17.71 1.91
N ILE A 138 36.24 16.99 2.55
CA ILE A 138 37.68 17.23 2.42
C ILE A 138 38.23 16.94 1.01
N GLY A 139 37.59 16.03 0.27
CA GLY A 139 38.04 15.54 -1.02
C GLY A 139 39.30 14.67 -0.96
N LEU A 140 39.70 14.13 -2.11
CA LEU A 140 40.80 13.20 -2.28
C LEU A 140 41.64 13.56 -3.51
N THR A 141 42.95 13.38 -3.42
CA THR A 141 43.86 13.43 -4.58
C THR A 141 43.93 12.08 -5.30
N ALA A 142 44.53 12.05 -6.49
CA ALA A 142 44.76 10.83 -7.27
C ALA A 142 45.61 9.78 -6.51
N GLU A 143 46.48 10.23 -5.60
CA GLU A 143 47.34 9.36 -4.78
C GLU A 143 46.66 8.88 -3.49
N GLU A 144 45.64 9.62 -3.01
CA GLU A 144 44.84 9.22 -1.86
C GLU A 144 43.77 8.19 -2.25
N MET A 145 43.17 8.30 -3.44
CA MET A 145 42.08 7.43 -3.89
C MET A 145 42.37 5.92 -3.77
N PRO A 146 43.50 5.37 -4.28
CA PRO A 146 43.82 3.93 -4.19
C PRO A 146 43.93 3.41 -2.77
N ARG A 147 44.34 4.26 -1.82
CA ARG A 147 44.54 3.92 -0.40
C ARG A 147 43.29 4.19 0.44
N THR A 148 42.23 4.72 -0.15
CA THR A 148 41.01 5.16 0.56
C THR A 148 39.76 4.61 -0.13
N ILE A 149 39.08 5.40 -0.96
CA ILE A 149 37.78 5.07 -1.56
C ILE A 149 37.82 3.90 -2.55
N LEU A 150 39.00 3.56 -3.09
CA LEU A 150 39.25 2.41 -3.95
C LEU A 150 39.93 1.24 -3.22
N SER A 151 40.16 1.37 -1.91
CA SER A 151 40.72 0.32 -1.07
C SER A 151 39.63 -0.58 -0.50
N LEU A 152 40.02 -1.74 0.04
CA LEU A 152 39.12 -2.65 0.76
C LEU A 152 39.80 -3.09 2.05
N ASN A 153 39.06 -3.04 3.16
CA ASN A 153 39.54 -3.46 4.49
C ASN A 153 40.72 -2.64 5.06
N GLU A 154 40.91 -1.40 4.60
CA GLU A 154 41.90 -0.50 5.19
C GLU A 154 41.43 0.06 6.55
N SER A 155 42.40 0.33 7.44
CA SER A 155 42.15 0.78 8.82
C SER A 155 42.19 2.31 9.01
N ASN A 156 42.12 3.08 7.93
CA ASN A 156 42.33 4.54 7.91
C ASN A 156 41.37 5.36 8.80
N LYS A 157 40.24 4.77 9.23
CA LYS A 157 39.21 5.44 10.02
C LYS A 157 39.14 4.99 11.49
N VAL A 158 39.85 3.94 11.87
CA VAL A 158 39.69 3.28 13.19
C VAL A 158 40.03 4.22 14.35
N GLU A 159 41.05 5.06 14.20
CA GLU A 159 41.51 6.00 15.23
C GLU A 159 40.80 7.37 15.18
N LYS A 160 39.99 7.62 14.15
CA LYS A 160 39.28 8.88 13.95
C LYS A 160 37.90 8.84 14.61
N LEU A 161 37.87 9.04 15.92
CA LEU A 161 36.64 8.93 16.71
C LEU A 161 35.52 9.90 16.30
N HIS A 162 35.86 11.00 15.62
CA HIS A 162 34.88 11.93 15.04
C HIS A 162 34.16 11.38 13.79
N LEU A 163 34.46 10.17 13.33
CA LEU A 163 33.86 9.55 12.14
C LEU A 163 32.98 8.34 12.46
N ALA A 164 31.94 8.10 11.66
CA ALA A 164 31.00 7.00 11.83
C ALA A 164 31.43 5.71 11.08
N GLY A 165 32.18 5.86 9.99
CA GLY A 165 32.72 4.74 9.23
C GLY A 165 33.84 4.01 9.97
N THR A 166 33.72 2.68 10.13
CA THR A 166 34.74 1.85 10.81
C THR A 166 35.49 0.94 9.83
N TYR A 167 34.76 0.36 8.87
CA TYR A 167 35.29 -0.64 7.95
C TYR A 167 35.38 -0.03 6.54
N GLY A 168 36.59 0.13 6.00
CA GLY A 168 36.87 0.75 4.70
C GLY A 168 36.42 -0.06 3.48
N GLN A 169 35.21 -0.62 3.49
CA GLN A 169 34.65 -1.44 2.40
C GLN A 169 33.18 -1.16 2.10
N GLY A 170 32.40 -0.57 3.02
CA GLY A 170 30.94 -0.43 2.88
C GLY A 170 30.50 0.35 1.65
N GLY A 171 31.23 1.41 1.28
CA GLY A 171 30.91 2.21 0.10
C GLY A 171 31.00 1.41 -1.20
N SER A 172 31.92 0.45 -1.31
CA SER A 172 32.15 -0.31 -2.55
C SER A 172 30.98 -1.22 -2.93
N ALA A 173 30.09 -1.56 -1.98
CA ALA A 173 28.89 -2.35 -2.25
C ALA A 173 27.95 -1.70 -3.28
N THR A 174 28.03 -0.38 -3.48
CA THR A 174 27.27 0.32 -4.53
C THR A 174 27.61 -0.18 -5.94
N PHE A 175 28.80 -0.73 -6.16
CA PHE A 175 29.22 -1.21 -7.48
C PHE A 175 28.37 -2.40 -7.95
N VAL A 176 27.87 -3.23 -7.03
CA VAL A 176 27.04 -4.41 -7.32
C VAL A 176 25.73 -4.02 -7.99
N ALA A 177 25.12 -2.92 -7.54
CA ALA A 177 23.87 -2.43 -8.10
C ALA A 177 24.08 -1.60 -9.38
N SER A 178 25.32 -1.24 -9.72
CA SER A 178 25.67 -0.33 -10.81
C SER A 178 26.18 -1.07 -12.05
N GLN A 179 25.97 -0.52 -13.24
CA GLN A 179 26.65 -0.98 -14.45
C GLN A 179 28.04 -0.35 -14.60
N LEU A 180 28.15 0.93 -14.23
CA LEU A 180 29.39 1.70 -14.19
C LEU A 180 29.30 2.70 -13.04
N SER A 181 30.40 3.02 -12.38
CA SER A 181 30.45 4.06 -11.35
C SER A 181 31.59 5.02 -11.60
N LEU A 182 31.31 6.32 -11.76
CA LEU A 182 32.32 7.38 -11.70
C LEU A 182 32.56 7.75 -10.24
N ILE A 183 33.82 7.87 -9.86
CA ILE A 183 34.26 8.53 -8.63
C ILE A 183 35.13 9.71 -9.06
N ALA A 184 34.71 10.92 -8.75
CA ALA A 184 35.46 12.14 -9.00
C ALA A 184 35.58 12.94 -7.70
N SER A 185 36.77 13.44 -7.38
CA SER A 185 37.04 14.15 -6.14
C SER A 185 37.98 15.31 -6.38
N ARG A 186 37.72 16.43 -5.71
CA ARG A 186 38.60 17.59 -5.66
C ARG A 186 38.98 17.84 -4.21
N LYS A 187 40.26 17.67 -3.88
CA LYS A 187 40.80 18.00 -2.56
C LYS A 187 40.63 19.49 -2.29
N VAL A 188 40.26 19.87 -1.07
CA VAL A 188 40.30 21.28 -0.65
C VAL A 188 41.70 21.84 -0.84
N GLY A 189 41.80 23.00 -1.51
CA GLY A 189 43.07 23.64 -1.85
C GLY A 189 43.75 23.11 -3.12
N SER A 190 43.14 22.14 -3.82
CA SER A 190 43.59 21.66 -5.13
C SER A 190 42.76 22.25 -6.27
N ASP A 191 43.43 22.62 -7.36
CA ASP A 191 42.80 23.00 -8.62
C ASP A 191 42.45 21.78 -9.50
N GLU A 192 43.11 20.65 -9.23
CA GLU A 192 42.96 19.42 -10.00
C GLU A 192 41.87 18.51 -9.41
N VAL A 193 41.09 17.89 -10.31
CA VAL A 193 40.09 16.86 -9.99
C VAL A 193 40.69 15.49 -10.28
N ALA A 194 40.76 14.64 -9.26
CA ALA A 194 41.11 13.23 -9.42
C ALA A 194 39.85 12.41 -9.72
N PHE A 195 39.87 11.56 -10.74
CA PHE A 195 38.71 10.73 -11.08
C PHE A 195 39.07 9.37 -11.68
N THR A 196 38.13 8.44 -11.55
CA THR A 196 38.19 7.12 -12.19
C THR A 196 36.78 6.59 -12.41
N VAL A 197 36.64 5.61 -13.31
CA VAL A 197 35.44 4.79 -13.41
C VAL A 197 35.69 3.39 -12.86
N VAL A 198 34.68 2.78 -12.26
CA VAL A 198 34.69 1.41 -11.73
C VAL A 198 33.65 0.58 -12.48
N LYS A 199 34.03 -0.61 -12.93
CA LYS A 199 33.14 -1.60 -13.56
C LYS A 199 33.41 -3.00 -13.05
N PHE A 200 32.44 -3.89 -13.26
CA PHE A 200 32.67 -5.32 -13.13
C PHE A 200 33.32 -5.86 -14.41
N GLU A 201 34.44 -6.56 -14.26
CA GLU A 201 35.10 -7.31 -15.31
C GLU A 201 34.73 -8.79 -15.17
N PRO A 202 33.97 -9.36 -16.12
CA PRO A 202 33.63 -10.78 -16.08
C PRO A 202 34.90 -11.62 -16.18
N PRO A 203 34.94 -12.80 -15.53
CA PRO A 203 36.16 -13.59 -15.52
C PRO A 203 36.40 -14.23 -16.88
N PRO A 204 37.64 -14.18 -17.43
CA PRO A 204 37.95 -14.92 -18.66
C PRO A 204 38.04 -16.44 -18.43
N LEU A 205 38.52 -16.90 -17.25
CA LEU A 205 38.77 -18.33 -16.94
C LEU A 205 38.59 -18.71 -15.45
N LEU A 206 38.15 -17.79 -14.57
CA LEU A 206 38.02 -17.99 -13.10
C LEU A 206 36.55 -17.96 -12.65
N LYS A 207 36.21 -18.55 -11.51
CA LYS A 207 34.90 -18.33 -10.86
C LYS A 207 34.89 -16.93 -10.23
N GLY A 208 33.96 -16.04 -10.62
CA GLY A 208 33.57 -14.85 -9.85
C GLY A 208 33.82 -13.44 -10.43
N GLY A 209 34.69 -13.25 -11.43
CA GLY A 209 35.00 -11.92 -11.99
C GLY A 209 35.81 -11.02 -11.03
N SER A 210 35.93 -9.72 -11.35
CA SER A 210 36.60 -8.73 -10.50
C SER A 210 36.03 -7.33 -10.74
N TYR A 211 35.89 -6.53 -9.69
CA TYR A 211 35.67 -5.09 -9.85
C TYR A 211 36.99 -4.38 -10.10
N VAL A 212 37.04 -3.56 -11.15
CA VAL A 212 38.26 -2.88 -11.61
C VAL A 212 37.98 -1.40 -11.86
N TYR A 213 39.02 -0.58 -11.71
CA TYR A 213 38.97 0.86 -11.96
C TYR A 213 40.00 1.30 -13.01
N LEU A 214 39.66 2.34 -13.76
CA LEU A 214 40.47 2.86 -14.86
C LEU A 214 41.68 3.65 -14.36
N VAL A 215 42.84 3.40 -14.94
CA VAL A 215 44.06 4.19 -14.72
C VAL A 215 44.69 4.59 -16.05
N LEU A 216 45.45 5.67 -16.04
CA LEU A 216 46.27 6.13 -17.16
C LEU A 216 47.74 6.17 -16.71
N GLY A 217 48.61 5.41 -17.37
CA GLY A 217 50.02 5.31 -16.96
C GLY A 217 50.19 4.77 -15.53
N GLY A 218 49.27 3.90 -15.08
CA GLY A 218 49.29 3.31 -13.74
C GLY A 218 48.80 4.23 -12.61
N LYS A 219 48.30 5.44 -12.92
CA LYS A 219 47.77 6.39 -11.93
C LYS A 219 46.29 6.67 -12.18
N VAL A 220 45.57 7.05 -11.12
CA VAL A 220 44.22 7.60 -11.22
C VAL A 220 44.24 8.84 -12.11
N LEU A 221 43.21 9.03 -12.93
CA LEU A 221 43.16 10.11 -13.91
C LEU A 221 43.01 11.45 -13.18
N THR A 222 43.52 12.49 -13.81
CA THR A 222 43.32 13.86 -13.34
C THR A 222 42.85 14.78 -14.46
N ALA A 223 42.09 15.80 -14.07
CA ALA A 223 41.52 16.79 -14.97
C ALA A 223 41.51 18.18 -14.32
N ASN A 224 41.68 19.21 -15.14
CA ASN A 224 41.52 20.60 -14.74
C ASN A 224 40.08 21.04 -15.06
N SER A 225 39.18 20.92 -14.09
CA SER A 225 37.75 21.12 -14.34
C SER A 225 36.95 21.62 -13.15
N ASP A 226 36.19 22.70 -13.33
CA ASP A 226 35.28 23.25 -12.31
C ASP A 226 33.94 22.52 -12.19
N LEU A 227 33.75 21.42 -12.93
CA LEU A 227 32.55 20.60 -12.86
C LEU A 227 32.38 19.92 -11.49
N VAL A 228 33.50 19.62 -10.82
CA VAL A 228 33.52 18.99 -9.48
C VAL A 228 34.06 20.01 -8.49
N LYS A 229 33.18 20.49 -7.61
CA LYS A 229 33.54 21.37 -6.49
C LYS A 229 34.38 20.61 -5.45
N PRO A 230 35.10 21.30 -4.54
CA PRO A 230 35.80 20.64 -3.44
C PRO A 230 34.89 19.67 -2.68
N GLY A 231 35.37 18.44 -2.49
CA GLY A 231 34.59 17.29 -2.01
C GLY A 231 34.65 16.11 -3.00
N THR A 232 33.75 15.14 -2.85
CA THR A 232 33.67 13.95 -3.72
C THR A 232 32.28 13.79 -4.32
N ALA A 233 32.24 13.40 -5.59
CA ALA A 233 31.05 13.00 -6.33
C ALA A 233 31.19 11.56 -6.80
N CYS A 234 30.32 10.68 -6.30
CA CYS A 234 30.14 9.32 -6.81
C CYS A 234 28.89 9.27 -7.67
N ILE A 235 29.02 8.96 -8.96
CA ILE A 235 27.90 8.83 -9.91
C ILE A 235 27.78 7.38 -10.33
N HIS A 236 26.68 6.75 -9.98
CA HIS A 236 26.38 5.37 -10.28
C HIS A 236 25.40 5.28 -11.45
N TYR A 237 25.84 4.74 -12.59
CA TYR A 237 25.02 4.58 -13.79
C TYR A 237 24.34 3.22 -13.80
N GLY A 238 23.06 3.20 -14.17
CA GLY A 238 22.28 1.96 -14.24
C GLY A 238 22.05 1.31 -12.88
N TYR A 239 21.94 2.10 -11.81
CA TYR A 239 21.74 1.64 -10.44
C TYR A 239 20.40 0.90 -10.31
N ASP A 240 20.42 -0.35 -9.83
CA ASP A 240 19.22 -1.19 -9.65
C ASP A 240 18.40 -0.73 -8.43
N LEU A 241 17.24 -0.14 -8.69
CA LEU A 241 16.27 0.27 -7.68
C LEU A 241 14.93 -0.46 -7.84
N LYS A 242 14.90 -1.65 -8.43
CA LYS A 242 13.64 -2.41 -8.68
C LYS A 242 12.80 -2.68 -7.42
N HIS A 243 13.44 -2.75 -6.26
CA HIS A 243 12.78 -2.95 -4.97
C HIS A 243 12.24 -1.66 -4.34
N PHE A 244 12.46 -0.50 -4.97
CA PHE A 244 12.03 0.81 -4.50
C PHE A 244 11.22 1.57 -5.57
N PRO A 245 10.09 1.00 -6.06
CA PRO A 245 9.36 1.56 -7.20
C PRO A 245 8.54 2.81 -6.86
N SER A 246 8.24 3.03 -5.57
CA SER A 246 7.36 4.11 -5.15
C SER A 246 8.09 5.46 -5.15
N PRO A 247 7.42 6.56 -5.53
CA PRO A 247 8.03 7.89 -5.54
C PRO A 247 8.34 8.41 -4.12
N LEU A 248 7.48 8.10 -3.16
CA LEU A 248 7.55 8.46 -1.74
C LEU A 248 6.94 7.33 -0.89
N GLY A 249 7.14 7.38 0.42
CA GLY A 249 6.64 6.39 1.37
C GLY A 249 7.56 5.18 1.57
N PRO A 250 7.09 4.11 2.23
CA PRO A 250 7.96 3.05 2.76
C PRO A 250 8.69 2.25 1.67
N ASN A 251 8.09 2.13 0.50
CA ASN A 251 8.66 1.43 -0.66
C ASN A 251 9.43 2.37 -1.62
N SER A 252 9.83 3.55 -1.15
CA SER A 252 10.66 4.50 -1.91
C SER A 252 12.09 4.54 -1.38
N LEU A 253 13.04 4.93 -2.23
CA LEU A 253 14.42 5.15 -1.79
C LEU A 253 14.49 6.20 -0.67
N TYR A 254 13.69 7.27 -0.78
CA TYR A 254 13.60 8.31 0.26
C TYR A 254 13.14 7.73 1.60
N GLY A 255 12.04 6.97 1.61
CA GLY A 255 11.50 6.36 2.83
C GLY A 255 12.51 5.40 3.47
N HIS A 256 13.20 4.60 2.65
CA HIS A 256 14.23 3.70 3.16
C HIS A 256 15.45 4.45 3.73
N LEU A 257 15.92 5.51 3.05
CA LEU A 257 17.00 6.33 3.60
C LEU A 257 16.59 6.95 4.94
N GLN A 258 15.34 7.42 5.07
CA GLN A 258 14.82 8.00 6.31
C GLN A 258 14.70 6.98 7.46
N GLU A 259 14.30 5.74 7.13
CA GLU A 259 14.24 4.62 8.10
C GLU A 259 15.64 4.18 8.55
N VAL A 260 16.59 4.04 7.61
CA VAL A 260 17.94 3.54 7.94
C VAL A 260 18.78 4.61 8.63
N LEU A 261 18.72 5.84 8.15
CA LEU A 261 19.31 6.99 8.79
C LEU A 261 18.30 7.53 9.80
N PHE A 262 17.96 6.71 10.80
CA PHE A 262 16.87 6.96 11.75
C PHE A 262 17.09 8.27 12.54
N ASP A 263 18.33 8.55 12.93
CA ASP A 263 18.73 9.78 13.61
C ASP A 263 20.11 10.26 13.13
N PRO A 264 20.24 10.73 11.88
CA PRO A 264 21.52 10.94 11.25
C PRO A 264 22.30 12.07 11.92
N VAL A 265 23.64 11.92 11.93
CA VAL A 265 24.57 12.92 12.46
C VAL A 265 24.40 14.27 11.77
N LEU A 266 24.20 14.27 10.44
CA LEU A 266 23.90 15.45 9.64
C LEU A 266 22.65 15.18 8.78
N PRO A 267 21.80 16.19 8.54
CA PRO A 267 20.74 16.07 7.55
C PRO A 267 21.35 15.87 6.16
N ILE A 268 20.58 15.26 5.25
CA ILE A 268 21.03 14.97 3.87
C ILE A 268 20.03 15.57 2.88
N TRP A 269 20.53 16.17 1.81
CA TRP A 269 19.69 16.72 0.75
C TRP A 269 19.33 15.64 -0.27
N PHE A 270 18.05 15.32 -0.39
CA PHE A 270 17.55 14.36 -1.37
C PHE A 270 16.94 15.11 -2.56
N ASP A 271 17.56 15.00 -3.73
CA ASP A 271 17.13 15.67 -4.98
C ASP A 271 16.62 14.63 -5.98
N ASN A 272 15.31 14.41 -6.01
CA ASN A 272 14.68 13.43 -6.90
C ASN A 272 14.21 14.10 -8.19
N ARG A 273 15.05 14.00 -9.23
CA ARG A 273 14.75 14.56 -10.57
C ARG A 273 13.81 13.69 -11.40
N VAL A 274 13.67 12.41 -11.06
CA VAL A 274 12.72 11.50 -11.73
C VAL A 274 11.27 11.88 -11.43
N ARG A 275 11.03 12.46 -10.25
CA ARG A 275 9.69 12.81 -9.76
C ARG A 275 9.55 14.31 -9.42
N ASP A 276 10.56 15.10 -9.77
CA ASP A 276 10.67 16.55 -9.56
C ASP A 276 10.33 17.02 -8.13
N TYR A 277 10.97 16.43 -7.13
CA TYR A 277 10.87 16.92 -5.74
C TYR A 277 12.20 16.91 -5.03
N ARG A 278 12.32 17.76 -4.00
CA ARG A 278 13.51 17.82 -3.14
C ARG A 278 13.10 17.86 -1.68
N ARG A 279 13.79 17.09 -0.84
CA ARG A 279 13.48 16.97 0.60
C ARG A 279 14.74 16.83 1.42
N VAL A 280 14.63 17.18 2.70
CA VAL A 280 15.67 16.92 3.69
C VAL A 280 15.42 15.55 4.31
N ILE A 281 16.41 14.66 4.24
CA ILE A 281 16.44 13.44 5.05
C ILE A 281 17.01 13.81 6.41
N LYS A 282 16.12 13.98 7.38
CA LYS A 282 16.43 14.22 8.80
C LYS A 282 16.33 12.98 9.68
N GLY A 283 15.93 11.84 9.11
CA GLY A 283 15.63 10.62 9.84
C GLY A 283 14.27 10.61 10.54
N SER A 284 13.75 9.41 10.75
CA SER A 284 12.44 9.19 11.35
C SER A 284 12.36 9.69 12.79
N ARG A 285 13.42 9.57 13.60
CA ARG A 285 13.46 10.09 14.98
C ARG A 285 13.16 11.59 15.03
N ASN A 286 13.81 12.36 14.16
CA ASN A 286 13.66 13.81 14.15
C ASN A 286 12.27 14.23 13.64
N ALA A 287 11.70 13.49 12.68
CA ALA A 287 10.31 13.70 12.26
C ALA A 287 9.31 13.40 13.41
N LEU A 288 9.53 12.31 14.17
CA LEU A 288 8.75 11.99 15.37
C LEU A 288 8.91 13.05 16.46
N ASN A 289 10.07 13.68 16.59
CA ASN A 289 10.29 14.79 17.52
C ASN A 289 9.83 16.16 16.96
N GLY A 290 8.98 16.16 15.93
CA GLY A 290 8.28 17.37 15.45
C GLY A 290 9.03 18.18 14.39
N ALA A 291 10.18 17.70 13.87
CA ALA A 291 10.87 18.37 12.78
C ALA A 291 10.00 18.41 11.52
N LYS A 292 9.73 19.60 10.98
CA LYS A 292 8.99 19.80 9.73
C LYS A 292 9.83 20.56 8.71
N ASP A 293 9.85 20.08 7.48
CA ASP A 293 10.50 20.78 6.36
C ASP A 293 9.53 20.95 5.19
N GLU A 294 9.92 21.78 4.21
CA GLU A 294 9.12 22.02 3.02
C GLU A 294 8.76 20.70 2.30
N GLY A 295 7.46 20.51 2.04
CA GLY A 295 6.91 19.33 1.38
C GLY A 295 6.45 18.21 2.32
N ASP A 296 6.65 18.30 3.62
CA ASP A 296 6.12 17.29 4.56
C ASP A 296 4.59 17.42 4.68
N ASP A 297 3.86 16.62 3.90
CA ASP A 297 2.40 16.73 3.72
C ASP A 297 1.58 16.01 4.81
N THR A 298 2.22 15.25 5.70
CA THR A 298 1.52 14.44 6.72
C THR A 298 2.10 14.66 8.11
N GLU A 299 1.31 15.30 8.96
CA GLU A 299 1.52 15.29 10.41
C GLU A 299 0.98 13.97 10.96
N SER A 300 1.87 13.08 11.35
CA SER A 300 1.47 11.98 12.24
C SER A 300 1.37 12.55 13.65
N LYS A 301 0.14 12.73 14.13
CA LYS A 301 -0.10 13.23 15.48
C LYS A 301 0.39 12.21 16.50
N ILE A 302 1.15 12.68 17.49
CA ILE A 302 1.64 11.85 18.60
C ILE A 302 0.69 12.05 19.77
N VAL A 303 0.13 10.95 20.26
CA VAL A 303 -0.81 10.97 21.40
C VAL A 303 -0.10 10.81 22.73
N HIS A 304 1.07 10.19 22.72
CA HIS A 304 1.92 9.98 23.88
C HIS A 304 3.36 9.73 23.43
N SER A 305 4.33 10.17 24.21
CA SER A 305 5.74 9.85 24.01
C SER A 305 6.49 9.84 25.32
N MET A 306 7.56 9.04 25.36
CA MET A 306 8.54 9.04 26.44
C MET A 306 9.87 9.56 25.89
N PRO A 307 10.38 10.70 26.38
CA PRO A 307 11.71 11.19 26.04
C PRO A 307 12.80 10.18 26.41
N MET A 308 13.98 10.34 25.78
CA MET A 308 15.14 9.47 26.01
C MET A 308 15.54 9.41 27.49
N PHE A 309 15.51 8.22 28.06
CA PHE A 309 16.12 7.90 29.35
C PHE A 309 17.13 6.76 29.16
N TYR A 310 18.03 6.54 30.11
CA TYR A 310 19.08 5.54 29.96
C TYR A 310 18.97 4.39 30.96
N ALA A 311 18.87 3.17 30.44
CA ALA A 311 18.85 1.94 31.22
C ALA A 311 20.29 1.39 31.42
N PRO A 312 20.67 1.00 32.65
CA PRO A 312 21.95 0.33 32.91
C PRO A 312 21.92 -1.13 32.45
N LEU A 313 23.01 -1.58 31.81
CA LEU A 313 23.19 -2.95 31.31
C LEU A 313 24.40 -3.65 31.96
N GLY A 314 24.76 -3.24 33.18
CA GLY A 314 25.91 -3.76 33.91
C GLY A 314 27.24 -3.46 33.21
N GLU A 315 28.08 -4.48 33.01
CA GLU A 315 29.39 -4.37 32.35
C GLU A 315 29.30 -3.94 30.87
N TYR A 316 28.12 -4.06 30.26
CA TYR A 316 27.89 -3.68 28.86
C TYR A 316 27.60 -2.19 28.68
N GLY A 317 27.59 -1.40 29.76
CA GLY A 317 27.38 0.05 29.74
C GLY A 317 25.92 0.42 29.93
N ARG A 318 25.43 1.37 29.14
CA ARG A 318 24.04 1.88 29.18
C ARG A 318 23.46 1.96 27.78
N ALA A 319 22.13 1.86 27.66
CA ALA A 319 21.42 2.16 26.42
C ALA A 319 20.34 3.20 26.67
N GLY A 320 20.18 4.13 25.72
CA GLY A 320 19.08 5.07 25.72
C GLY A 320 17.81 4.40 25.23
N ILE A 321 16.66 4.67 25.83
CA ILE A 321 15.34 4.17 25.42
C ILE A 321 14.39 5.37 25.32
N GLU A 322 13.66 5.45 24.21
CA GLU A 322 12.54 6.39 24.00
C GLU A 322 11.48 5.72 23.11
N TYR A 323 10.25 6.26 23.13
CA TYR A 323 9.17 5.74 22.29
C TYR A 323 8.07 6.75 22.04
N TRP A 324 7.30 6.51 20.97
CA TRP A 324 6.17 7.35 20.54
C TRP A 324 4.96 6.49 20.20
N VAL A 325 3.80 6.93 20.65
CA VAL A 325 2.50 6.38 20.24
C VAL A 325 1.87 7.33 19.25
N LEU A 326 1.70 6.86 18.02
CA LEU A 326 1.00 7.58 16.97
C LEU A 326 -0.52 7.55 17.20
N ASP A 327 -1.21 8.56 16.70
CA ASP A 327 -2.66 8.62 16.74
C ASP A 327 -3.29 7.45 15.96
N ARG A 328 -4.56 7.19 16.25
CA ARG A 328 -5.34 6.17 15.56
C ARG A 328 -5.42 6.54 14.07
N PRO A 329 -5.26 5.56 13.16
CA PRO A 329 -5.50 5.83 11.74
C PRO A 329 -6.97 6.13 11.48
N GLU A 330 -7.25 7.12 10.63
CA GLU A 330 -8.61 7.42 10.15
C GLU A 330 -9.20 6.27 9.32
N LYS A 331 -8.34 5.52 8.62
CA LYS A 331 -8.73 4.40 7.75
C LYS A 331 -8.36 3.08 8.41
N ALA A 332 -9.35 2.19 8.56
CA ALA A 332 -9.16 0.82 9.03
C ALA A 332 -8.06 0.09 8.21
N GLY A 333 -7.26 -0.74 8.89
CA GLY A 333 -6.16 -1.50 8.28
C GLY A 333 -4.86 -0.71 8.01
N THR A 334 -4.87 0.62 8.19
CA THR A 334 -3.65 1.43 8.07
C THR A 334 -2.70 1.17 9.23
N LYS A 335 -1.39 1.17 8.95
CA LYS A 335 -0.33 1.05 9.96
C LYS A 335 0.41 2.39 10.06
N PRO A 336 0.04 3.28 11.00
CA PRO A 336 0.67 4.59 11.12
C PRO A 336 2.20 4.53 11.22
N SER A 337 2.74 3.51 11.90
CA SER A 337 4.19 3.36 12.05
C SER A 337 4.94 3.16 10.73
N ALA A 338 4.26 2.67 9.68
CA ALA A 338 4.86 2.39 8.38
C ALA A 338 5.51 3.62 7.74
N SER A 339 5.00 4.83 8.02
CA SER A 339 5.55 6.08 7.50
C SER A 339 6.95 6.40 8.05
N PHE A 340 7.38 5.75 9.14
CA PHE A 340 8.62 6.03 9.84
C PHE A 340 9.56 4.82 9.89
N VAL A 341 9.01 3.63 10.08
CA VAL A 341 9.76 2.38 10.32
C VAL A 341 9.04 1.20 9.70
N ASN A 342 9.74 0.09 9.48
CA ASN A 342 9.10 -1.17 9.13
C ASN A 342 8.15 -1.65 10.26
N PRO A 343 6.83 -1.80 10.02
CA PRO A 343 5.88 -2.21 11.06
C PRO A 343 6.10 -3.62 11.62
N ILE A 344 6.88 -4.46 10.93
CA ILE A 344 7.27 -5.79 11.41
C ILE A 344 8.37 -5.66 12.47
N HIS A 345 9.22 -4.64 12.36
CA HIS A 345 10.34 -4.37 13.26
C HIS A 345 10.33 -2.91 13.77
N PRO A 346 9.34 -2.52 14.58
CA PRO A 346 9.12 -1.12 14.97
C PRO A 346 10.05 -0.63 16.11
N ILE A 347 10.90 -1.51 16.64
CA ILE A 347 11.87 -1.17 17.69
C ILE A 347 13.23 -1.03 17.03
N ILE A 348 13.74 0.18 16.91
CA ILE A 348 14.95 0.50 16.16
C ILE A 348 16.16 0.59 17.09
N LEU A 349 17.26 -0.09 16.75
CA LEU A 349 18.52 -0.01 17.48
C LEU A 349 19.50 0.82 16.65
N THR A 350 19.94 1.96 17.18
CA THR A 350 20.87 2.83 16.46
C THR A 350 22.27 2.84 17.06
N LEU A 351 23.26 3.00 16.19
CA LEU A 351 24.64 3.33 16.55
C LEU A 351 25.09 4.47 15.65
N ASN A 352 25.61 5.55 16.23
CA ASN A 352 25.90 6.81 15.53
C ASN A 352 24.71 7.30 14.67
N GLY A 353 23.47 7.05 15.12
CA GLY A 353 22.28 7.52 14.43
C GLY A 353 21.78 6.65 13.26
N GLN A 354 22.57 5.67 12.84
CA GLN A 354 22.18 4.70 11.82
C GLN A 354 21.49 3.50 12.49
N ASN A 355 20.37 3.06 11.93
CA ASN A 355 19.71 1.80 12.27
C ASN A 355 20.63 0.63 11.86
N GLN A 356 21.21 -0.04 12.86
CA GLN A 356 22.06 -1.23 12.68
C GLN A 356 21.38 -2.52 13.18
N GLY A 357 20.09 -2.44 13.53
CA GLY A 357 19.29 -3.56 13.98
C GLY A 357 17.90 -3.14 14.40
N ALA A 358 16.98 -4.09 14.47
CA ALA A 358 15.63 -3.84 14.94
C ALA A 358 15.04 -5.09 15.62
N MET A 359 14.13 -4.89 16.57
CA MET A 359 13.42 -5.98 17.25
C MET A 359 12.01 -6.16 16.67
N PRO A 360 11.47 -7.39 16.64
CA PRO A 360 10.17 -7.66 16.05
C PRO A 360 9.03 -7.07 16.88
N VAL A 361 7.93 -6.73 16.22
CA VAL A 361 6.68 -6.24 16.83
C VAL A 361 6.10 -7.20 17.89
N ARG A 362 6.53 -8.47 17.89
CA ARG A 362 6.21 -9.44 18.93
C ARG A 362 6.55 -8.90 20.33
N VAL A 363 7.69 -8.21 20.49
CA VAL A 363 8.12 -7.67 21.78
C VAL A 363 7.06 -6.72 22.36
N ILE A 364 6.52 -5.83 21.52
CA ILE A 364 5.41 -4.94 21.90
C ILE A 364 4.13 -5.73 22.17
N ARG A 365 3.74 -6.61 21.24
CA ARG A 365 2.42 -7.27 21.26
C ARG A 365 2.27 -8.31 22.37
N LYS A 366 3.30 -9.14 22.57
CA LYS A 366 3.26 -10.32 23.45
C LYS A 366 4.02 -10.06 24.74
N ASP A 367 5.23 -9.55 24.65
CA ASP A 367 6.14 -9.53 25.81
C ASP A 367 5.86 -8.29 26.70
N ALA A 368 5.54 -7.14 26.08
CA ALA A 368 5.03 -5.94 26.74
C ALA A 368 3.49 -5.89 26.88
N GLU A 369 2.76 -6.86 26.31
CA GLU A 369 1.29 -6.99 26.43
C GLU A 369 0.47 -5.80 25.87
N LEU A 370 0.97 -5.14 24.81
CA LEU A 370 0.32 -3.99 24.16
C LEU A 370 -0.18 -4.32 22.73
N PRO A 371 -1.07 -5.32 22.53
CA PRO A 371 -1.47 -5.78 21.20
C PRO A 371 -2.21 -4.73 20.37
N TYR A 372 -2.97 -3.82 20.98
CA TYR A 372 -3.76 -2.81 20.29
C TYR A 372 -2.96 -1.56 19.92
N LEU A 373 -1.74 -1.43 20.45
CA LEU A 373 -0.80 -0.35 20.11
C LEU A 373 0.28 -0.79 19.10
N ALA A 374 0.36 -2.08 18.76
CA ALA A 374 1.44 -2.65 17.95
C ALA A 374 1.68 -1.99 16.57
N THR A 375 0.65 -1.38 15.96
CA THR A 375 0.77 -0.67 14.67
C THR A 375 1.04 0.83 14.80
N ARG A 376 1.06 1.33 16.04
CA ARG A 376 1.11 2.76 16.40
C ARG A 376 2.32 3.10 17.26
N LEU A 377 2.84 2.14 18.02
CA LEU A 377 3.99 2.31 18.89
C LEU A 377 5.29 2.09 18.09
N ILE A 378 6.19 3.07 18.19
CA ILE A 378 7.57 3.00 17.67
C ILE A 378 8.49 3.18 18.86
N CYS A 379 9.50 2.32 18.97
CA CYS A 379 10.51 2.42 20.03
C CYS A 379 11.89 2.63 19.42
N HIS A 380 12.74 3.35 20.14
CA HIS A 380 14.12 3.57 19.75
C HIS A 380 15.05 3.25 20.92
N ILE A 381 16.09 2.49 20.63
CA ILE A 381 17.19 2.16 21.53
C ILE A 381 18.47 2.78 20.98
N ASP A 382 19.00 3.79 21.68
CA ASP A 382 20.29 4.41 21.38
C ASP A 382 21.43 3.61 22.01
N CYS A 383 22.27 2.99 21.16
CA CYS A 383 23.36 2.13 21.60
C CYS A 383 24.72 2.85 21.66
N ASN A 384 24.77 4.18 21.55
CA ASN A 384 26.03 4.93 21.60
C ASN A 384 26.77 4.78 22.94
N SER A 385 26.02 4.66 24.05
CA SER A 385 26.52 4.53 25.42
C SER A 385 26.88 3.09 25.84
N LEU A 386 26.81 2.13 24.92
CA LEU A 386 27.30 0.77 25.17
C LEU A 386 28.82 0.74 25.28
N SER A 387 29.34 -0.13 26.13
CA SER A 387 30.77 -0.42 26.20
C SER A 387 31.24 -1.07 24.88
N LEU A 388 32.55 -1.06 24.62
CA LEU A 388 33.12 -1.72 23.43
C LEU A 388 32.74 -3.21 23.36
N ALA A 389 32.73 -3.88 24.53
CA ALA A 389 32.26 -5.26 24.65
C ALA A 389 30.77 -5.38 24.31
N GLY A 390 29.93 -4.46 24.82
CA GLY A 390 28.51 -4.40 24.49
C GLY A 390 28.25 -4.23 22.99
N LYS A 391 28.92 -3.27 22.35
CA LYS A 391 28.82 -3.02 20.89
C LYS A 391 29.25 -4.24 20.07
N LYS A 392 30.38 -4.86 20.44
CA LYS A 392 30.90 -6.06 19.76
C LYS A 392 29.96 -7.27 19.92
N ASN A 393 29.32 -7.42 21.07
CA ASN A 393 28.41 -8.53 21.33
C ASN A 393 27.04 -8.34 20.66
N LEU A 394 26.61 -7.09 20.45
CA LEU A 394 25.31 -6.78 19.87
C LEU A 394 25.33 -6.66 18.35
N PHE A 395 26.29 -5.94 17.75
CA PHE A 395 26.26 -5.61 16.32
C PHE A 395 27.11 -6.56 15.49
N ALA A 396 26.58 -6.99 14.34
CA ALA A 396 27.35 -7.69 13.32
C ALA A 396 28.20 -6.70 12.49
N SER A 397 29.29 -7.20 11.89
CA SER A 397 30.16 -6.39 11.03
C SER A 397 29.47 -5.89 9.76
N SER A 398 28.42 -6.59 9.29
CA SER A 398 27.62 -6.20 8.13
C SER A 398 26.68 -5.02 8.38
N ARG A 399 26.47 -4.59 9.64
CA ARG A 399 25.52 -3.52 10.03
C ARG A 399 24.06 -3.75 9.59
N GLU A 400 23.70 -5.00 9.25
CA GLU A 400 22.37 -5.38 8.78
C GLU A 400 21.54 -6.10 9.85
N THR A 401 22.20 -6.76 10.79
CA THR A 401 21.55 -7.58 11.83
C THR A 401 22.25 -7.41 13.18
N VAL A 402 21.46 -7.60 14.23
CA VAL A 402 21.96 -7.74 15.60
C VAL A 402 22.15 -9.21 15.94
N ARG A 403 23.10 -9.49 16.81
CA ARG A 403 23.35 -10.82 17.36
C ARG A 403 22.41 -11.05 18.54
N HIS A 404 21.66 -12.14 18.49
CA HIS A 404 20.87 -12.59 19.63
C HIS A 404 21.80 -13.22 20.67
N GLY A 405 21.71 -12.72 21.90
CA GLY A 405 22.55 -13.11 23.03
C GLY A 405 22.37 -12.13 24.19
N THR A 406 23.24 -12.21 25.19
CA THR A 406 23.06 -11.51 26.47
C THR A 406 22.72 -10.04 26.35
N VAL A 407 23.43 -9.26 25.51
CA VAL A 407 23.16 -7.82 25.37
C VAL A 407 21.79 -7.56 24.74
N TYR A 408 21.40 -8.36 23.74
CA TYR A 408 20.09 -8.26 23.11
C TYR A 408 18.98 -8.56 24.13
N ASP A 409 19.13 -9.63 24.92
CA ASP A 409 18.14 -10.04 25.92
C ASP A 409 18.00 -9.01 27.05
N LEU A 410 19.11 -8.41 27.47
CA LEU A 410 19.09 -7.30 28.44
C LEU A 410 18.34 -6.09 27.88
N LEU A 411 18.61 -5.69 26.63
CA LEU A 411 17.92 -4.59 25.97
C LEU A 411 16.41 -4.84 25.84
N GLU A 412 16.03 -6.05 25.40
CA GLU A 412 14.62 -6.45 25.28
C GLU A 412 13.92 -6.38 26.63
N ARG A 413 14.55 -6.89 27.69
CA ARG A 413 14.01 -6.85 29.05
C ARG A 413 13.84 -5.43 29.56
N GLU A 414 14.85 -4.57 29.44
CA GLU A 414 14.76 -3.19 29.93
C GLU A 414 13.70 -2.39 29.15
N LEU A 415 13.57 -2.62 27.83
CA LEU A 415 12.50 -2.03 27.03
C LEU A 415 11.11 -2.51 27.50
N VAL A 416 10.92 -3.82 27.68
CA VAL A 416 9.64 -4.38 28.14
C VAL A 416 9.26 -3.83 29.51
N ASN A 417 10.22 -3.75 30.45
CA ASN A 417 9.98 -3.17 31.77
C ASN A 417 9.53 -1.71 31.67
N ALA A 418 10.19 -0.91 30.81
CA ALA A 418 9.84 0.48 30.60
C ALA A 418 8.44 0.66 29.99
N LEU A 419 8.06 -0.19 29.02
CA LEU A 419 6.74 -0.15 28.41
C LEU A 419 5.63 -0.58 29.39
N LYS A 420 5.88 -1.62 30.20
CA LYS A 420 4.92 -2.10 31.22
C LYS A 420 4.75 -1.15 32.40
N SER A 421 5.75 -0.32 32.69
CA SER A 421 5.70 0.64 33.80
C SER A 421 4.99 1.96 33.43
N ASP A 422 4.61 2.14 32.16
CA ASP A 422 3.92 3.35 31.71
C ASP A 422 2.40 3.16 31.74
N GLU A 423 1.77 3.66 32.82
CA GLU A 423 0.31 3.62 33.01
C GLU A 423 -0.46 4.26 31.83
N LYS A 424 0.14 5.21 31.12
CA LYS A 424 -0.51 5.84 29.96
C LYS A 424 -0.60 4.88 28.79
N LEU A 425 0.40 4.02 28.58
CA LEU A 425 0.36 2.98 27.55
C LEU A 425 -0.71 1.93 27.87
N GLU A 426 -0.84 1.53 29.13
CA GLU A 426 -1.88 0.61 29.58
C GLU A 426 -3.28 1.20 29.29
N ALA A 427 -3.51 2.46 29.69
CA ALA A 427 -4.76 3.15 29.44
C ALA A 427 -5.08 3.29 27.95
N LEU A 428 -4.08 3.66 27.12
CA LEU A 428 -4.26 3.79 25.66
C LEU A 428 -4.54 2.44 24.99
N ASN A 429 -3.93 1.35 25.48
CA ASN A 429 -4.15 0.01 24.97
C ASN A 429 -5.56 -0.51 25.32
N ALA A 430 -6.03 -0.27 26.55
CA ALA A 430 -7.40 -0.57 26.97
C ALA A 430 -8.42 0.24 26.15
N GLN A 431 -8.21 1.54 25.99
CA GLN A 431 -9.06 2.38 25.14
C GLN A 431 -9.10 1.88 23.68
N ALA A 432 -7.96 1.50 23.12
CA ALA A 432 -7.88 0.98 21.75
C ALA A 432 -8.56 -0.40 21.59
N ARG A 433 -8.59 -1.21 22.65
CA ARG A 433 -9.35 -2.47 22.70
C ARG A 433 -10.85 -2.21 22.65
N ASP A 434 -11.34 -1.36 23.55
CA ASP A 434 -12.78 -1.12 23.72
C ASP A 434 -13.35 -0.45 22.46
N GLN A 435 -12.62 0.52 21.89
CA GLN A 435 -12.99 1.12 20.60
C GLN A 435 -13.04 0.10 19.45
N ARG A 436 -12.12 -0.87 19.43
CA ARG A 436 -12.13 -1.89 18.39
C ARG A 436 -13.34 -2.81 18.50
N HIS A 437 -13.76 -3.14 19.72
CA HIS A 437 -15.01 -3.86 19.94
C HIS A 437 -16.22 -3.05 19.45
N GLU A 438 -16.28 -1.75 19.74
CA GLU A 438 -17.36 -0.89 19.22
C GLU A 438 -17.37 -0.82 17.68
N ASP A 439 -16.19 -0.77 17.06
CA ASP A 439 -16.07 -0.73 15.60
C ASP A 439 -16.52 -2.07 14.99
N ASP A 440 -16.10 -3.19 15.56
CA ASP A 440 -16.49 -4.54 15.13
C ASP A 440 -18.03 -4.71 15.27
N ASP A 441 -18.64 -4.20 16.34
CA ASP A 441 -20.10 -4.23 16.56
C ASP A 441 -20.86 -3.36 15.54
N LYS A 442 -20.33 -2.17 15.22
CA LYS A 442 -20.88 -1.29 14.18
C LYS A 442 -20.78 -1.93 12.80
N GLU A 443 -19.65 -2.54 12.47
CA GLU A 443 -19.45 -3.25 11.20
C GLU A 443 -20.40 -4.46 11.08
N ALA A 444 -20.58 -5.24 12.15
CA ALA A 444 -21.54 -6.34 12.20
C ALA A 444 -22.98 -5.86 11.99
N THR A 445 -23.37 -4.75 12.63
CA THR A 445 -24.69 -4.13 12.46
C THR A 445 -24.91 -3.62 11.04
N GLN A 446 -23.90 -2.98 10.44
CA GLN A 446 -23.96 -2.53 9.04
C GLN A 446 -24.06 -3.70 8.06
N ALA A 447 -23.31 -4.78 8.29
CA ALA A 447 -23.38 -5.99 7.48
C ALA A 447 -24.78 -6.63 7.56
N MET A 448 -25.36 -6.73 8.75
CA MET A 448 -26.74 -7.22 8.95
C MET A 448 -27.75 -6.36 8.18
N ARG A 449 -27.67 -5.02 8.26
CA ARG A 449 -28.55 -4.12 7.51
C ARG A 449 -28.44 -4.28 6.00
N LYS A 450 -27.22 -4.42 5.49
CA LYS A 450 -26.98 -4.63 4.06
C LYS A 450 -27.60 -5.95 3.59
N GLU A 451 -27.50 -7.00 4.40
CA GLU A 451 -28.07 -8.30 4.09
C GLU A 451 -29.61 -8.30 4.16
N VAL A 452 -30.20 -7.66 5.17
CA VAL A 452 -31.66 -7.45 5.25
C VAL A 452 -32.17 -6.69 4.02
N ALA A 453 -31.49 -5.61 3.62
CA ALA A 453 -31.85 -4.87 2.41
C ALA A 453 -31.70 -5.70 1.12
N ARG A 454 -30.73 -6.62 1.05
CA ARG A 454 -30.57 -7.54 -0.08
C ARG A 454 -31.72 -8.54 -0.15
N LEU A 455 -32.10 -9.14 0.99
CA LEU A 455 -33.18 -10.12 1.07
C LEU A 455 -34.55 -9.49 0.74
N LEU A 456 -34.82 -8.27 1.24
CA LEU A 456 -36.04 -7.54 0.88
C LEU A 456 -36.13 -7.26 -0.63
N LYS A 457 -35.01 -6.90 -1.27
CA LYS A 457 -34.96 -6.74 -2.74
C LYS A 457 -35.22 -8.05 -3.49
N LEU A 458 -34.69 -9.17 -3.00
CA LEU A 458 -34.96 -10.49 -3.59
C LEU A 458 -36.43 -10.90 -3.45
N GLN A 459 -37.10 -10.46 -2.38
CA GLN A 459 -38.53 -10.66 -2.18
C GLN A 459 -39.41 -9.65 -2.94
N GLY A 460 -38.82 -8.79 -3.78
CA GLY A 460 -39.56 -7.89 -4.67
C GLY A 460 -39.82 -6.48 -4.13
N PHE A 461 -39.24 -6.14 -2.96
CA PHE A 461 -39.40 -4.81 -2.37
C PHE A 461 -38.35 -3.80 -2.86
N GLU A 462 -38.77 -2.55 -3.11
CA GLU A 462 -37.83 -1.42 -3.25
C GLU A 462 -37.47 -0.86 -1.87
N VAL A 463 -36.19 -0.87 -1.50
CA VAL A 463 -35.74 -0.44 -0.15
C VAL A 463 -35.25 1.01 -0.16
N ALA A 464 -35.85 1.88 0.65
CA ALA A 464 -35.38 3.25 0.96
C ALA A 464 -34.90 3.34 2.43
N THR A 465 -33.91 4.16 2.76
CA THR A 465 -33.38 4.31 4.14
C THR A 465 -33.81 5.63 4.79
N GLU A 466 -34.17 5.62 6.08
CA GLU A 466 -34.83 6.75 6.75
C GLU A 466 -33.88 7.81 7.38
N ALA A 467 -32.54 7.66 7.30
CA ALA A 467 -31.61 8.59 7.96
C ALA A 467 -30.50 9.17 7.05
N GLY A 468 -30.65 10.45 6.67
CA GLY A 468 -29.61 11.49 6.74
C GLY A 468 -28.47 11.58 5.71
N SER A 469 -28.71 12.25 4.56
CA SER A 469 -27.99 13.50 4.25
C SER A 469 -28.69 14.25 3.12
N THR A 470 -29.32 15.36 3.49
CA THR A 470 -29.55 16.51 2.62
C THR A 470 -28.19 17.00 2.11
N LYS A 471 -27.78 16.53 0.92
CA LYS A 471 -26.96 17.33 0.02
C LYS A 471 -27.90 17.98 -0.99
N THR A 472 -28.25 19.21 -0.70
CA THR A 472 -28.60 20.20 -1.72
C THR A 472 -27.50 20.23 -2.78
N ALA A 473 -27.77 19.69 -3.95
CA ALA A 473 -27.11 20.05 -5.19
C ALA A 473 -28.24 20.33 -6.19
N GLY A 474 -28.34 21.60 -6.59
CA GLY A 474 -29.43 22.09 -7.41
C GLY A 474 -29.39 21.59 -8.84
N GLY A 475 -30.58 21.70 -9.47
CA GLY A 475 -30.74 22.13 -10.85
C GLY A 475 -30.29 21.16 -11.94
N GLY A 476 -31.27 20.46 -12.53
CA GLY A 476 -31.10 19.84 -13.85
C GLY A 476 -32.24 18.89 -14.18
N GLY A 477 -33.32 19.42 -14.76
CA GLY A 477 -34.41 18.61 -15.30
C GLY A 477 -33.92 17.66 -16.39
N GLY A 478 -34.39 16.41 -16.36
CA GLY A 478 -34.14 15.41 -17.39
C GLY A 478 -35.06 14.21 -17.20
N ARG A 479 -36.00 14.05 -18.13
CA ARG A 479 -37.03 13.01 -18.16
C ARG A 479 -36.44 11.59 -18.18
N GLY A 480 -37.17 10.70 -17.49
CA GLY A 480 -37.34 9.25 -17.64
C GLY A 480 -36.41 8.42 -18.54
N GLY A 481 -35.92 7.33 -17.98
CA GLY A 481 -35.37 6.19 -18.72
C GLY A 481 -34.96 5.08 -17.76
N GLY A 482 -35.86 4.12 -17.54
CA GLY A 482 -35.63 2.94 -16.69
C GLY A 482 -34.46 2.08 -17.20
N GLY A 483 -33.60 1.68 -16.28
CA GLY A 483 -32.48 0.78 -16.53
C GLY A 483 -32.42 -0.29 -15.46
N GLY A 484 -32.74 -1.52 -15.83
CA GLY A 484 -32.65 -2.69 -14.97
C GLY A 484 -31.21 -3.11 -14.64
N GLY A 485 -31.08 -3.85 -13.55
CA GLY A 485 -30.09 -4.91 -13.36
C GLY A 485 -28.62 -4.49 -13.40
N GLY A 486 -28.17 -3.74 -12.39
CA GLY A 486 -26.74 -3.54 -12.14
C GLY A 486 -26.13 -4.71 -11.35
N GLY A 487 -25.83 -5.81 -12.03
CA GLY A 487 -24.84 -6.78 -11.54
C GLY A 487 -23.47 -6.11 -11.45
N GLY A 488 -22.72 -6.44 -10.39
CA GLY A 488 -21.38 -5.92 -10.15
C GLY A 488 -20.49 -6.13 -11.38
N ARG A 489 -19.96 -5.05 -11.94
CA ARG A 489 -18.96 -5.14 -13.00
C ARG A 489 -17.61 -5.48 -12.38
N GLY A 490 -17.25 -6.77 -12.41
CA GLY A 490 -15.85 -7.13 -12.61
C GLY A 490 -15.33 -6.40 -13.87
N ARG A 491 -14.12 -5.83 -13.81
CA ARG A 491 -13.47 -5.32 -15.02
C ARG A 491 -13.33 -6.51 -15.99
N ALA A 492 -13.94 -6.42 -17.17
CA ALA A 492 -13.74 -7.41 -18.21
C ALA A 492 -12.24 -7.46 -18.57
N ASP A 493 -11.70 -8.67 -18.76
CA ASP A 493 -10.28 -8.86 -19.05
C ASP A 493 -9.85 -8.08 -20.30
N PRO A 494 -8.62 -7.52 -20.35
CA PRO A 494 -8.11 -6.82 -21.53
C PRO A 494 -8.08 -7.76 -22.75
N ILE A 495 -8.56 -7.29 -23.90
CA ILE A 495 -8.37 -7.99 -25.19
C ILE A 495 -7.05 -7.48 -25.77
N GLU A 496 -6.11 -8.38 -26.01
CA GLU A 496 -4.84 -8.05 -26.64
C GLU A 496 -5.05 -7.83 -28.15
N VAL A 497 -4.51 -6.73 -28.67
CA VAL A 497 -4.69 -6.33 -30.08
C VAL A 497 -3.72 -7.09 -30.97
N HIS A 498 -4.21 -7.67 -32.07
CA HIS A 498 -3.42 -8.43 -33.04
C HIS A 498 -3.57 -7.85 -34.46
N GLU A 499 -2.47 -7.80 -35.21
CA GLU A 499 -2.40 -7.26 -36.58
C GLU A 499 -1.72 -8.28 -37.52
N PRO A 500 -2.43 -8.86 -38.51
CA PRO A 500 -3.83 -8.63 -38.84
C PRO A 500 -4.78 -9.28 -37.80
N PRO A 501 -6.00 -8.75 -37.60
CA PRO A 501 -6.92 -9.28 -36.59
C PRO A 501 -7.34 -10.72 -36.88
N THR A 502 -7.58 -11.51 -35.84
CA THR A 502 -7.88 -12.95 -35.94
C THR A 502 -9.34 -13.30 -35.69
N PHE A 503 -10.11 -12.45 -35.01
CA PHE A 503 -11.53 -12.71 -34.78
C PHE A 503 -12.40 -11.44 -34.74
N ILE A 504 -13.69 -11.61 -35.06
CA ILE A 504 -14.76 -10.67 -34.71
C ILE A 504 -15.97 -11.50 -34.31
N ARG A 505 -16.64 -11.16 -33.20
CA ARG A 505 -17.78 -11.93 -32.69
C ARG A 505 -18.87 -11.06 -32.07
N ILE A 506 -20.10 -11.53 -32.20
CA ILE A 506 -21.26 -11.01 -31.48
C ILE A 506 -21.28 -11.65 -30.10
N VAL A 507 -21.21 -10.84 -29.05
CA VAL A 507 -21.29 -11.31 -27.66
C VAL A 507 -22.75 -11.59 -27.33
N TRP A 508 -23.22 -12.76 -27.77
CA TRP A 508 -24.53 -13.32 -27.50
C TRP A 508 -24.45 -14.85 -27.61
N PRO A 509 -25.19 -15.62 -26.80
CA PRO A 509 -25.23 -17.08 -26.93
C PRO A 509 -25.55 -17.51 -28.38
N ALA A 510 -24.77 -18.45 -28.92
CA ALA A 510 -24.85 -18.82 -30.34
C ALA A 510 -26.18 -19.50 -30.72
N ASN A 511 -26.86 -20.12 -29.76
CA ASN A 511 -28.09 -20.89 -29.98
C ASN A 511 -29.37 -20.12 -29.58
N GLU A 512 -29.26 -18.82 -29.27
CA GLU A 512 -30.39 -18.02 -28.82
C GLU A 512 -30.59 -16.81 -29.74
N PRO A 513 -31.83 -16.55 -30.20
CA PRO A 513 -32.11 -15.33 -30.94
C PRO A 513 -31.94 -14.11 -30.03
N ILE A 514 -31.51 -13.00 -30.61
CA ILE A 514 -31.52 -11.70 -29.93
C ILE A 514 -32.96 -11.20 -29.98
N GLU A 515 -33.64 -11.23 -28.83
CA GLU A 515 -35.03 -10.80 -28.74
C GLU A 515 -35.17 -9.28 -28.60
N LEU A 516 -36.10 -8.69 -29.35
CA LEU A 516 -36.47 -7.26 -29.27
C LEU A 516 -38.00 -7.12 -29.16
N HIS A 517 -38.47 -6.04 -28.54
CA HIS A 517 -39.90 -5.67 -28.53
C HIS A 517 -40.22 -4.67 -29.64
N PRO A 518 -41.48 -4.55 -30.08
CA PRO A 518 -41.90 -3.51 -31.02
C PRO A 518 -41.46 -2.12 -30.55
N SER A 519 -40.89 -1.32 -31.46
CA SER A 519 -40.32 0.01 -31.19
C SER A 519 -39.12 0.07 -30.21
N GLN A 520 -38.55 -1.08 -29.82
CA GLN A 520 -37.36 -1.12 -28.98
C GLN A 520 -36.08 -0.87 -29.79
N GLN A 521 -35.10 -0.21 -29.17
CA GLN A 521 -33.72 -0.17 -29.64
C GLN A 521 -32.83 -1.00 -28.70
N LYS A 522 -31.96 -1.85 -29.24
CA LYS A 522 -31.09 -2.74 -28.46
C LYS A 522 -29.63 -2.62 -28.89
N TYR A 523 -28.74 -2.46 -27.92
CA TYR A 523 -27.30 -2.51 -28.15
C TYR A 523 -26.81 -3.94 -28.15
N ILE A 524 -26.19 -4.35 -29.26
CA ILE A 524 -25.54 -5.63 -29.45
C ILE A 524 -24.03 -5.41 -29.29
N ARG A 525 -23.40 -6.16 -28.38
CA ARG A 525 -21.97 -6.02 -28.08
C ARG A 525 -21.13 -6.84 -29.05
N ILE A 526 -20.07 -6.24 -29.56
CA ILE A 526 -19.11 -6.85 -30.47
C ILE A 526 -17.72 -6.84 -29.85
N GLU A 527 -17.00 -7.95 -29.99
CA GLU A 527 -15.60 -8.08 -29.60
C GLU A 527 -14.73 -8.53 -30.77
N THR A 528 -13.52 -7.98 -30.85
CA THR A 528 -12.49 -8.29 -31.86
C THR A 528 -11.12 -7.97 -31.27
N ASP A 529 -10.07 -8.62 -31.75
CA ASP A 529 -8.67 -8.25 -31.49
C ASP A 529 -8.15 -7.17 -32.45
N ALA A 530 -9.01 -6.56 -33.27
CA ALA A 530 -8.62 -5.49 -34.18
C ALA A 530 -8.27 -4.17 -33.47
N HIS A 531 -7.28 -3.45 -34.01
CA HIS A 531 -6.95 -2.11 -33.55
C HIS A 531 -8.15 -1.16 -33.74
N SER A 532 -8.32 -0.17 -32.85
CA SER A 532 -9.42 0.82 -32.87
C SER A 532 -9.61 1.55 -34.22
N ARG A 533 -8.60 1.54 -35.08
CA ARG A 533 -8.62 2.14 -36.44
C ARG A 533 -9.55 1.42 -37.42
N TYR A 534 -9.95 0.18 -37.13
CA TYR A 534 -10.75 -0.65 -38.04
C TYR A 534 -12.23 -0.22 -38.12
N HIS A 535 -12.71 0.62 -37.20
CA HIS A 535 -14.08 1.13 -37.25
C HIS A 535 -14.22 2.53 -36.65
N ASP A 536 -14.69 3.48 -37.46
CA ASP A 536 -15.11 4.81 -37.03
C ASP A 536 -16.58 5.04 -37.42
N PRO A 537 -17.51 5.18 -36.44
CA PRO A 537 -18.92 5.40 -36.74
C PRO A 537 -19.19 6.77 -37.38
N LYS A 538 -18.25 7.73 -37.31
CA LYS A 538 -18.42 9.02 -37.98
C LYS A 538 -18.13 8.93 -39.48
N HIS A 539 -17.28 7.98 -39.91
CA HIS A 539 -16.80 7.85 -41.29
C HIS A 539 -16.90 6.36 -41.72
N PRO A 540 -18.12 5.79 -41.78
CA PRO A 540 -18.33 4.36 -42.00
C PRO A 540 -17.77 3.85 -43.32
N GLU A 541 -17.61 4.71 -44.33
CA GLU A 541 -16.97 4.39 -45.62
C GLU A 541 -15.47 4.08 -45.50
N LYS A 542 -14.84 4.47 -44.39
CA LYS A 542 -13.43 4.19 -44.07
C LYS A 542 -13.28 3.01 -43.11
N SER A 543 -14.38 2.43 -42.62
CA SER A 543 -14.37 1.30 -41.71
C SER A 543 -14.15 -0.01 -42.45
N SER A 544 -13.31 -0.87 -41.87
CA SER A 544 -13.11 -2.25 -42.31
C SER A 544 -14.12 -3.21 -41.70
N ILE A 545 -14.91 -2.76 -40.72
CA ILE A 545 -16.03 -3.50 -40.12
C ILE A 545 -17.34 -3.08 -40.79
N ASN A 546 -18.06 -4.04 -41.35
CA ASN A 546 -19.40 -3.87 -41.91
C ASN A 546 -20.42 -4.57 -41.03
N VAL A 547 -21.59 -3.94 -40.87
CA VAL A 547 -22.71 -4.48 -40.11
C VAL A 547 -23.93 -4.47 -41.01
N ALA A 548 -24.53 -5.64 -41.22
CA ALA A 548 -25.77 -5.78 -41.97
C ALA A 548 -26.87 -6.36 -41.07
N VAL A 549 -28.08 -5.85 -41.26
CA VAL A 549 -29.28 -6.34 -40.58
C VAL A 549 -30.34 -6.62 -41.64
N THR A 550 -30.93 -7.81 -41.60
CA THR A 550 -31.96 -8.25 -42.56
C THR A 550 -33.22 -8.71 -41.83
N GLY A 551 -34.37 -8.63 -42.51
CA GLY A 551 -35.69 -8.98 -41.98
C GLY A 551 -36.65 -7.79 -41.86
N ASP A 552 -37.89 -7.97 -42.29
CA ASP A 552 -38.92 -6.93 -42.36
C ASP A 552 -39.35 -6.48 -40.95
N GLY A 553 -38.68 -5.45 -40.44
CA GLY A 553 -38.95 -4.90 -39.11
C GLY A 553 -37.71 -4.50 -38.32
N PHE A 554 -36.50 -4.83 -38.79
CA PHE A 554 -35.24 -4.46 -38.13
C PHE A 554 -34.46 -3.45 -38.97
N GLN A 555 -33.88 -2.44 -38.31
CA GLN A 555 -33.01 -1.45 -38.95
C GLN A 555 -31.75 -1.22 -38.09
N PRO A 556 -30.56 -1.19 -38.69
CA PRO A 556 -29.37 -0.74 -37.99
C PRO A 556 -29.44 0.79 -37.83
N THR A 557 -29.34 1.27 -36.60
CA THR A 557 -29.49 2.71 -36.29
C THR A 557 -28.18 3.39 -35.95
N GLY A 558 -27.11 2.63 -35.70
CA GLY A 558 -25.77 3.19 -35.51
C GLY A 558 -24.81 2.22 -34.84
N SER A 559 -23.59 2.69 -34.60
CA SER A 559 -22.57 1.95 -33.86
C SER A 559 -21.70 2.88 -33.03
N THR A 560 -21.03 2.35 -32.01
CA THR A 560 -20.00 3.08 -31.25
C THR A 560 -18.62 2.93 -31.91
N PRO A 561 -17.65 3.81 -31.64
CA PRO A 561 -16.26 3.58 -32.04
C PRO A 561 -15.73 2.27 -31.46
N LEU A 562 -14.82 1.63 -32.19
CA LEU A 562 -14.06 0.49 -31.67
C LEU A 562 -13.00 1.03 -30.68
N LYS A 563 -13.02 0.53 -29.45
CA LYS A 563 -12.04 0.86 -28.41
C LYS A 563 -11.63 -0.41 -27.68
N ASP A 564 -10.33 -0.67 -27.62
CA ASP A 564 -9.74 -1.82 -26.91
C ASP A 564 -10.41 -3.15 -27.30
N GLY A 565 -10.63 -3.32 -28.62
CA GLY A 565 -11.27 -4.50 -29.19
C GLY A 565 -12.78 -4.59 -29.01
N ARG A 566 -13.45 -3.55 -28.51
CA ARG A 566 -14.89 -3.57 -28.19
C ARG A 566 -15.67 -2.46 -28.85
N MET A 567 -16.83 -2.80 -29.39
CA MET A 567 -17.81 -1.84 -29.89
C MET A 567 -19.24 -2.33 -29.65
N ARG A 568 -20.23 -1.47 -29.93
CA ARG A 568 -21.65 -1.82 -29.88
C ARG A 568 -22.32 -1.40 -31.17
N VAL A 569 -23.24 -2.24 -31.64
CA VAL A 569 -24.16 -1.95 -32.74
C VAL A 569 -25.54 -1.69 -32.15
N LEU A 570 -26.23 -0.66 -32.61
CA LEU A 570 -27.61 -0.38 -32.27
C LEU A 570 -28.53 -0.93 -33.37
N VAL A 571 -29.44 -1.82 -32.98
CA VAL A 571 -30.52 -2.32 -33.85
C VAL A 571 -31.85 -1.84 -33.28
N SER A 572 -32.68 -1.27 -34.14
CA SER A 572 -34.03 -0.80 -33.79
C SER A 572 -35.09 -1.61 -34.52
N CYS A 573 -36.22 -1.85 -33.86
CA CYS A 573 -37.43 -2.36 -34.50
C CYS A 573 -38.28 -1.21 -35.03
N THR A 574 -38.82 -1.31 -36.25
CA THR A 574 -39.71 -0.28 -36.81
C THR A 574 -41.09 -0.32 -36.14
N GLU A 575 -41.78 0.81 -36.06
CA GLU A 575 -43.09 0.94 -35.37
C GLU A 575 -44.18 0.01 -35.91
N GLN A 576 -44.03 -0.50 -37.14
CA GLN A 576 -45.00 -1.36 -37.83
C GLN A 576 -44.69 -2.87 -37.70
N SER A 577 -43.67 -3.24 -36.91
CA SER A 577 -43.20 -4.62 -36.85
C SER A 577 -44.12 -5.51 -36.01
N LYS A 578 -44.52 -6.66 -36.56
CA LYS A 578 -45.39 -7.64 -35.88
C LYS A 578 -44.57 -8.55 -34.96
N THR A 579 -45.16 -8.93 -33.83
CA THR A 579 -44.61 -10.00 -32.97
C THR A 579 -44.42 -11.29 -33.78
N GLY A 580 -43.30 -11.96 -33.59
CA GLY A 580 -42.92 -13.19 -34.29
C GLY A 580 -42.09 -12.98 -35.55
N THR A 581 -41.85 -11.74 -35.98
CA THR A 581 -40.95 -11.45 -37.10
C THR A 581 -39.52 -11.88 -36.76
N LYS A 582 -38.91 -12.65 -37.67
CA LYS A 582 -37.51 -13.07 -37.60
C LYS A 582 -36.64 -12.22 -38.51
N GLY A 583 -35.42 -11.97 -38.07
CA GLY A 583 -34.40 -11.27 -38.83
C GLY A 583 -33.02 -11.83 -38.53
N ARG A 584 -31.98 -11.16 -39.04
CA ARG A 584 -30.60 -11.53 -38.78
C ARG A 584 -29.72 -10.30 -38.70
N ILE A 585 -28.73 -10.33 -37.81
CA ILE A 585 -27.60 -9.40 -37.81
C ILE A 585 -26.33 -10.17 -38.19
N SER A 586 -25.56 -9.62 -39.12
CA SER A 586 -24.21 -10.09 -39.45
C SER A 586 -23.19 -8.97 -39.30
N ILE A 587 -22.01 -9.33 -38.81
CA ILE A 587 -20.84 -8.45 -38.72
C ILE A 587 -19.70 -9.07 -39.52
N GLU A 588 -19.00 -8.25 -40.30
CA GLU A 588 -17.89 -8.67 -41.15
C GLU A 588 -16.69 -7.75 -40.95
N LEU A 589 -15.52 -8.31 -40.71
CA LEU A 589 -14.24 -7.62 -40.68
C LEU A 589 -13.44 -7.96 -41.96
N ARG A 590 -13.15 -6.93 -42.76
CA ARG A 590 -12.44 -7.06 -44.04
C ARG A 590 -11.04 -6.46 -43.96
N VAL A 591 -10.02 -7.30 -44.14
CA VAL A 591 -8.62 -6.91 -44.28
C VAL A 591 -8.19 -7.19 -45.73
N PRO A 592 -7.66 -6.21 -46.48
CA PRO A 592 -7.22 -6.43 -47.86
C PRO A 592 -6.23 -7.59 -47.97
N GLY A 593 -6.48 -8.53 -48.89
CA GLY A 593 -5.62 -9.70 -49.11
C GLY A 593 -5.84 -10.88 -48.14
N MET A 594 -6.77 -10.78 -47.20
CA MET A 594 -7.12 -11.83 -46.23
C MET A 594 -8.56 -12.30 -46.41
N LYS A 595 -8.86 -13.50 -45.91
CA LYS A 595 -10.24 -14.01 -45.83
C LYS A 595 -11.05 -13.16 -44.84
N THR A 596 -12.25 -12.75 -45.25
CA THR A 596 -13.20 -12.03 -44.37
C THR A 596 -13.54 -12.87 -43.14
N ILE A 597 -13.48 -12.26 -41.97
CA ILE A 597 -13.91 -12.85 -40.70
C ILE A 597 -15.30 -12.30 -40.38
N ALA A 598 -16.25 -13.16 -40.02
CA ALA A 598 -17.64 -12.76 -39.81
C ALA A 598 -18.30 -13.55 -38.68
N ASP A 599 -19.33 -12.97 -38.09
CA ASP A 599 -20.24 -13.63 -37.14
C ASP A 599 -21.68 -13.17 -37.37
N GLU A 600 -22.67 -14.03 -37.11
CA GLU A 600 -24.09 -13.73 -37.32
C GLU A 600 -24.98 -14.26 -36.19
N ARG A 601 -26.09 -13.57 -35.90
CA ARG A 601 -27.11 -14.00 -34.93
C ARG A 601 -28.51 -13.76 -35.45
N GLU A 602 -29.43 -14.65 -35.09
CA GLU A 602 -30.85 -14.47 -35.37
C GLU A 602 -31.45 -13.34 -34.50
N LEU A 603 -32.39 -12.60 -35.06
CA LEU A 603 -33.19 -11.60 -34.36
C LEU A 603 -34.65 -12.08 -34.31
N LEU A 604 -35.34 -11.84 -33.19
CA LEU A 604 -36.75 -12.21 -33.04
C LEU A 604 -37.52 -11.09 -32.33
N ILE A 605 -38.68 -10.70 -32.87
CA ILE A 605 -39.58 -9.77 -32.19
C ILE A 605 -40.51 -10.55 -31.27
N VAL A 606 -40.47 -10.26 -29.97
CA VAL A 606 -41.29 -10.91 -28.94
C VAL A 606 -42.22 -9.91 -28.26
N GLU A 607 -43.31 -10.40 -27.67
CA GLU A 607 -44.26 -9.54 -26.96
C GLU A 607 -43.54 -8.80 -25.81
N PRO A 608 -43.86 -7.51 -25.59
CA PRO A 608 -43.35 -6.80 -24.43
C PRO A 608 -43.81 -7.52 -23.16
N PRO A 609 -42.91 -7.75 -22.18
CA PRO A 609 -43.30 -8.38 -20.92
C PRO A 609 -44.42 -7.57 -20.28
N LYS A 610 -45.45 -8.26 -19.76
CA LYS A 610 -46.53 -7.61 -19.00
C LYS A 610 -45.90 -6.68 -17.96
N ALA A 611 -46.38 -5.44 -17.88
CA ALA A 611 -45.91 -4.48 -16.88
C ALA A 611 -46.01 -5.15 -15.50
N LYS A 612 -44.89 -5.22 -14.79
CA LYS A 612 -44.88 -5.63 -13.38
C LYS A 612 -45.76 -4.66 -12.61
N ASP A 613 -46.57 -5.18 -11.70
CA ASP A 613 -47.23 -4.37 -10.68
C ASP A 613 -46.21 -3.46 -10.00
N ALA A 614 -46.63 -2.24 -9.63
CA ALA A 614 -45.75 -1.25 -9.00
C ALA A 614 -45.00 -1.91 -7.83
N ALA A 615 -43.67 -1.89 -7.87
CA ALA A 615 -42.86 -2.52 -6.84
C ALA A 615 -43.22 -1.94 -5.47
N GLN A 616 -43.64 -2.79 -4.55
CA GLN A 616 -43.97 -2.39 -3.18
C GLN A 616 -42.71 -1.79 -2.53
N LYS A 617 -42.76 -0.52 -2.15
CA LYS A 617 -41.62 0.17 -1.52
C LYS A 617 -41.63 -0.06 0.00
N ILE A 618 -40.51 -0.51 0.57
CA ILE A 618 -40.26 -0.57 2.02
C ILE A 618 -39.30 0.55 2.39
N VAL A 619 -39.68 1.38 3.36
CA VAL A 619 -38.72 2.24 4.05
C VAL A 619 -38.13 1.43 5.19
N MET A 620 -36.81 1.22 5.19
CA MET A 620 -36.10 0.51 6.23
C MET A 620 -35.70 1.50 7.34
N PRO A 621 -36.37 1.47 8.50
CA PRO A 621 -36.00 2.30 9.65
C PRO A 621 -34.66 1.83 10.22
N ASP A 622 -34.10 2.63 11.13
CA ASP A 622 -33.06 2.14 12.02
C ASP A 622 -33.65 0.97 12.82
N PHE A 623 -32.99 -0.20 12.82
CA PHE A 623 -33.45 -1.38 13.56
C PHE A 623 -32.33 -2.09 14.32
N ASP A 624 -32.73 -2.81 15.36
CA ASP A 624 -31.91 -3.69 16.19
C ASP A 624 -32.53 -5.07 16.32
N VAL A 625 -31.73 -6.09 16.65
CA VAL A 625 -32.23 -7.42 16.99
C VAL A 625 -31.59 -7.89 18.28
N ARG A 626 -32.37 -7.96 19.37
CA ARG A 626 -31.89 -8.20 20.74
C ARG A 626 -32.34 -9.56 21.26
N PRO A 627 -31.44 -10.36 21.88
CA PRO A 627 -31.82 -11.60 22.52
C PRO A 627 -32.52 -11.38 23.86
N VAL A 628 -33.36 -12.33 24.26
CA VAL A 628 -33.88 -12.50 25.62
C VAL A 628 -33.64 -13.96 26.01
N ASP A 629 -32.89 -14.21 27.09
CA ASP A 629 -32.32 -15.54 27.37
C ASP A 629 -33.34 -16.57 27.91
N GLY A 630 -34.47 -16.12 28.46
CA GLY A 630 -35.55 -16.98 28.97
C GLY A 630 -36.38 -16.30 30.06
N PRO A 631 -37.30 -17.03 30.73
CA PRO A 631 -38.16 -16.47 31.78
C PRO A 631 -37.44 -15.81 32.96
N ASP A 632 -36.19 -16.19 33.23
CA ASP A 632 -35.35 -15.60 34.28
C ASP A 632 -34.67 -14.28 33.86
N ASP A 633 -34.74 -13.92 32.57
CA ASP A 633 -34.21 -12.65 32.05
C ASP A 633 -35.12 -11.50 32.50
N PRO A 634 -34.58 -10.42 33.12
CA PRO A 634 -35.37 -9.26 33.50
C PRO A 634 -36.19 -8.66 32.35
N LEU A 635 -35.68 -8.77 31.11
CA LEU A 635 -36.40 -8.30 29.93
C LEU A 635 -37.67 -9.11 29.65
N TRP A 636 -37.71 -10.40 29.99
CA TRP A 636 -38.87 -11.28 29.76
C TRP A 636 -40.11 -10.79 30.50
N ALA A 637 -39.95 -10.47 31.78
CA ALA A 637 -41.02 -9.88 32.60
C ALA A 637 -41.37 -8.46 32.14
N SER A 638 -40.37 -7.65 31.75
CA SER A 638 -40.59 -6.27 31.30
C SER A 638 -41.38 -6.16 30.00
N LEU A 639 -41.21 -7.14 29.09
CA LEU A 639 -41.91 -7.24 27.81
C LEU A 639 -43.28 -7.94 27.97
N GLY A 640 -43.64 -8.39 29.18
CA GLY A 640 -44.90 -9.10 29.42
C GLY A 640 -45.00 -10.44 28.70
N TRP A 641 -43.88 -11.13 28.49
CA TRP A 641 -43.85 -12.39 27.75
C TRP A 641 -44.46 -13.53 28.58
N PRO A 642 -45.23 -14.44 27.96
CA PRO A 642 -45.87 -15.55 28.65
C PRO A 642 -44.83 -16.51 29.25
N GLU A 643 -45.18 -17.21 30.33
CA GLU A 643 -44.31 -18.24 30.93
C GLU A 643 -43.99 -19.38 29.95
N SER A 644 -44.91 -19.68 29.04
CA SER A 644 -44.72 -20.72 28.04
C SER A 644 -43.80 -20.24 26.92
N VAL A 645 -42.53 -20.63 27.00
CA VAL A 645 -41.47 -20.32 26.01
C VAL A 645 -41.78 -20.78 24.58
N ALA A 646 -42.70 -21.72 24.41
CA ALA A 646 -43.14 -22.20 23.09
C ALA A 646 -44.11 -21.24 22.38
N THR A 647 -44.69 -20.29 23.12
CA THR A 647 -45.72 -19.37 22.60
C THR A 647 -45.19 -17.98 22.25
N ILE A 648 -43.89 -17.73 22.46
CA ILE A 648 -43.23 -16.45 22.15
C ILE A 648 -41.86 -16.69 21.51
N ALA A 649 -41.73 -16.27 20.25
CA ALA A 649 -40.48 -16.41 19.49
C ALA A 649 -39.79 -15.06 19.25
N SER A 650 -40.56 -14.02 18.94
CA SER A 650 -40.06 -12.65 18.79
C SER A 650 -41.17 -11.63 18.99
N GLU A 651 -40.78 -10.39 19.27
CA GLU A 651 -41.63 -9.21 19.33
C GLU A 651 -40.86 -8.01 18.78
N ALA A 652 -41.54 -7.07 18.12
CA ALA A 652 -40.89 -5.85 17.63
C ALA A 652 -41.54 -4.62 18.24
N VAL A 653 -40.73 -3.78 18.88
CA VAL A 653 -41.15 -2.59 19.62
C VAL A 653 -40.43 -1.37 19.04
N GLU A 654 -41.11 -0.24 18.96
CA GLU A 654 -40.45 1.03 18.63
C GLU A 654 -39.87 1.68 19.89
N GLU A 655 -38.56 1.86 19.92
CA GLU A 655 -37.84 2.51 21.03
C GLU A 655 -37.02 3.69 20.48
N SER A 656 -37.33 4.91 20.91
CA SER A 656 -36.57 6.13 20.55
C SER A 656 -36.36 6.32 19.03
N GLY A 657 -37.35 5.94 18.20
CA GLY A 657 -37.27 6.02 16.74
C GLY A 657 -36.50 4.86 16.07
N LYS A 658 -36.17 3.80 16.81
CA LYS A 658 -35.54 2.57 16.32
C LYS A 658 -36.52 1.39 16.48
N LEU A 659 -36.62 0.54 15.46
CA LEU A 659 -37.36 -0.72 15.55
C LEU A 659 -36.49 -1.78 16.25
N VAL A 660 -36.83 -2.16 17.47
CA VAL A 660 -36.10 -3.19 18.24
C VAL A 660 -36.86 -4.51 18.15
N VAL A 661 -36.24 -5.51 17.52
CA VAL A 661 -36.79 -6.87 17.43
C VAL A 661 -36.20 -7.72 18.55
N TYR A 662 -36.97 -7.94 19.61
CA TYR A 662 -36.62 -8.89 20.67
C TYR A 662 -36.89 -10.32 20.20
N TYR A 663 -35.99 -11.26 20.47
CA TYR A 663 -36.20 -12.67 20.17
C TYR A 663 -35.86 -13.57 21.35
N SER A 664 -36.67 -14.61 21.51
CA SER A 664 -36.52 -15.58 22.60
C SER A 664 -35.44 -16.59 22.26
N ARG A 665 -34.36 -16.62 23.05
CA ARG A 665 -33.35 -17.70 23.00
C ARG A 665 -33.81 -18.97 23.69
N ALA A 666 -34.97 -18.95 24.36
CA ALA A 666 -35.65 -20.10 24.94
C ALA A 666 -36.70 -20.72 23.99
N PHE A 667 -36.95 -20.14 22.82
CA PHE A 667 -37.91 -20.66 21.86
C PHE A 667 -37.47 -22.06 21.36
N PRO A 668 -38.30 -23.12 21.49
CA PRO A 668 -37.85 -24.51 21.29
C PRO A 668 -37.19 -24.80 19.94
N HIS A 669 -37.69 -24.20 18.86
CA HIS A 669 -37.10 -24.41 17.52
C HIS A 669 -35.73 -23.73 17.38
N PHE A 670 -35.53 -22.57 18.00
CA PHE A 670 -34.23 -21.89 18.02
C PHE A 670 -33.22 -22.69 18.86
N VAL A 671 -33.62 -23.09 20.08
CA VAL A 671 -32.80 -23.89 21.00
C VAL A 671 -32.32 -25.18 20.33
N GLY A 672 -33.25 -25.93 19.72
CA GLY A 672 -32.94 -27.21 19.09
C GLY A 672 -31.92 -27.12 17.94
N TYR A 673 -31.94 -26.04 17.14
CA TYR A 673 -30.92 -25.82 16.12
C TYR A 673 -29.61 -25.28 16.71
N ARG A 674 -29.67 -24.35 17.67
CA ARG A 674 -28.49 -23.76 18.33
C ARG A 674 -27.66 -24.84 19.02
N GLU A 675 -28.28 -25.67 19.86
CA GLU A 675 -27.59 -26.76 20.58
C GLU A 675 -27.00 -27.78 19.61
N LYS A 676 -27.74 -28.12 18.54
CA LYS A 676 -27.27 -29.03 17.50
C LYS A 676 -26.03 -28.50 16.78
N PHE A 677 -25.98 -27.21 16.46
CA PHE A 677 -24.81 -26.61 15.81
C PHE A 677 -23.67 -26.37 16.80
N GLU A 678 -23.95 -25.99 18.04
CA GLU A 678 -22.93 -25.80 19.07
C GLU A 678 -22.20 -27.10 19.42
N ALA A 679 -22.93 -28.23 19.44
CA ALA A 679 -22.33 -29.55 19.58
C ALA A 679 -21.44 -29.96 18.40
N GLN A 680 -21.59 -29.34 17.22
CA GLN A 680 -20.76 -29.58 16.03
C GLN A 680 -19.57 -28.63 15.99
N ASP A 681 -19.84 -27.33 16.06
CA ASP A 681 -18.85 -26.25 16.02
C ASP A 681 -19.48 -24.96 16.59
N VAL A 682 -18.81 -24.35 17.57
CA VAL A 682 -19.21 -23.07 18.17
C VAL A 682 -19.35 -21.96 17.11
N GLN A 683 -18.50 -21.95 16.06
CA GLN A 683 -18.60 -20.95 14.99
C GLN A 683 -19.81 -21.16 14.08
N LEU A 684 -20.21 -22.42 13.87
CA LEU A 684 -21.41 -22.76 13.11
C LEU A 684 -22.68 -22.32 13.87
N SER A 685 -22.70 -22.47 15.19
CA SER A 685 -23.77 -21.95 16.05
C SER A 685 -23.88 -20.42 15.98
N LYS A 686 -22.75 -19.71 16.02
CA LYS A 686 -22.72 -18.24 15.85
C LYS A 686 -23.21 -17.80 14.47
N THR A 687 -22.85 -18.55 13.42
CA THR A 687 -23.30 -18.28 12.05
C THR A 687 -24.80 -18.47 11.92
N PHE A 688 -25.33 -19.56 12.48
CA PHE A 688 -26.77 -19.81 12.56
C PHE A 688 -27.51 -18.68 13.28
N GLU A 689 -27.05 -18.28 14.47
CA GLU A 689 -27.67 -17.21 15.26
C GLU A 689 -27.65 -15.87 14.51
N SER A 690 -26.56 -15.54 13.80
CA SER A 690 -26.48 -14.35 12.95
C SER A 690 -27.49 -14.37 11.79
N ARG A 691 -27.60 -15.49 11.08
CA ARG A 691 -28.57 -15.66 9.97
C ARG A 691 -30.01 -15.62 10.48
N TYR A 692 -30.26 -16.20 11.66
CA TYR A 692 -31.56 -16.17 12.30
C TYR A 692 -32.02 -14.73 12.60
N LYS A 693 -31.15 -13.90 13.16
CA LYS A 693 -31.41 -12.47 13.41
C LYS A 693 -31.77 -11.71 12.13
N VAL A 694 -31.04 -11.94 11.04
CA VAL A 694 -31.32 -11.34 9.73
C VAL A 694 -32.75 -11.66 9.27
N TRP A 695 -33.16 -12.94 9.34
CA TRP A 695 -34.49 -13.36 8.93
C TRP A 695 -35.59 -12.79 9.84
N LEU A 696 -35.38 -12.73 11.15
CA LEU A 696 -36.33 -12.08 12.07
C LEU A 696 -36.52 -10.59 11.77
N ALA A 697 -35.44 -9.88 11.41
CA ALA A 697 -35.52 -8.49 11.01
C ALA A 697 -36.29 -8.31 9.70
N VAL A 698 -36.02 -9.14 8.68
CA VAL A 698 -36.77 -9.14 7.40
C VAL A 698 -38.27 -9.34 7.65
N HIS A 699 -38.64 -10.37 8.42
CA HIS A 699 -40.04 -10.66 8.72
C HIS A 699 -40.72 -9.54 9.51
N SER A 700 -40.03 -8.97 10.50
CA SER A 700 -40.57 -7.87 11.30
C SER A 700 -40.84 -6.62 10.46
N LEU A 701 -39.99 -6.33 9.46
CA LEU A 701 -40.17 -5.21 8.54
C LEU A 701 -41.35 -5.44 7.57
N ILE A 702 -41.53 -6.67 7.09
CA ILE A 702 -42.66 -7.02 6.21
C ILE A 702 -43.98 -6.94 6.98
N LEU A 703 -44.02 -7.49 8.21
CA LEU A 703 -45.20 -7.41 9.08
C LEU A 703 -45.56 -5.96 9.42
N LYS A 704 -44.55 -5.12 9.73
CA LYS A 704 -44.77 -3.69 9.97
C LYS A 704 -45.39 -3.02 8.75
N LYS A 705 -44.87 -3.29 7.56
CA LYS A 705 -45.41 -2.76 6.31
C LYS A 705 -46.83 -3.25 6.02
N ALA A 706 -47.13 -4.53 6.23
CA ALA A 706 -48.47 -5.08 6.03
C ALA A 706 -49.50 -4.39 6.94
N LYS A 707 -49.11 -4.05 8.17
CA LYS A 707 -49.92 -3.24 9.10
C LYS A 707 -50.12 -1.80 8.61
N GLU A 708 -49.09 -1.17 8.06
CA GLU A 708 -49.16 0.21 7.52
C GLU A 708 -50.02 0.32 6.24
N GLU A 709 -50.02 -0.70 5.39
CA GLU A 709 -50.81 -0.74 4.15
C GLU A 709 -52.29 -1.09 4.37
N GLY A 710 -52.70 -1.43 5.60
CA GLY A 710 -54.10 -1.70 5.95
C GLY A 710 -54.66 -2.96 5.29
N ASP A 711 -53.82 -3.95 5.02
CA ASP A 711 -54.22 -5.23 4.43
C ASP A 711 -55.00 -6.04 5.49
N HIS A 712 -56.27 -5.69 5.68
CA HIS A 712 -57.21 -6.52 6.41
C HIS A 712 -57.32 -7.85 5.66
N LEU A 713 -57.18 -8.96 6.40
CA LEU A 713 -57.60 -10.29 5.97
C LEU A 713 -58.92 -10.20 5.19
N PRO A 714 -59.11 -11.00 4.12
CA PRO A 714 -60.27 -10.89 3.25
C PRO A 714 -61.57 -10.89 4.07
N GLU A 715 -62.40 -9.88 3.85
CA GLU A 715 -63.71 -9.72 4.50
C GLU A 715 -64.57 -10.97 4.26
N SER A 716 -64.66 -11.83 5.27
CA SER A 716 -65.84 -12.64 5.51
C SER A 716 -66.21 -12.56 6.98
N GLU A 717 -67.35 -11.91 7.23
CA GLU A 717 -68.09 -11.79 8.49
C GLU A 717 -67.43 -10.96 9.60
N THR A 718 -68.03 -9.80 9.85
CA THR A 718 -67.76 -8.87 10.95
C THR A 718 -67.81 -9.56 12.31
N VAL A 719 -66.64 -9.85 12.88
CA VAL A 719 -66.43 -9.95 14.33
C VAL A 719 -65.56 -8.76 14.71
N THR A 720 -66.01 -7.94 15.65
CA THR A 720 -65.15 -6.98 16.34
C THR A 720 -64.08 -7.79 17.09
N ILE A 721 -62.92 -7.94 16.47
CA ILE A 721 -61.73 -8.53 17.10
C ILE A 721 -61.29 -7.49 18.14
N ASP A 722 -61.30 -7.86 19.42
CA ASP A 722 -60.74 -7.01 20.47
C ASP A 722 -59.20 -7.03 20.39
N ASP A 723 -58.55 -5.98 20.89
CA ASP A 723 -57.09 -5.79 20.83
C ASP A 723 -56.31 -7.03 21.33
N ASP A 724 -56.80 -7.74 22.36
CA ASP A 724 -56.19 -8.95 22.91
C ASP A 724 -56.16 -10.12 21.90
N MET A 725 -57.20 -10.22 21.07
CA MET A 725 -57.29 -11.25 20.02
C MET A 725 -56.37 -10.93 18.83
N GLN A 726 -56.14 -9.65 18.53
CA GLN A 726 -55.23 -9.21 17.48
C GLN A 726 -53.76 -9.48 17.86
N ASP A 727 -53.40 -9.24 19.12
CA ASP A 727 -52.08 -9.54 19.67
C ASP A 727 -51.79 -11.06 19.68
N LEU A 728 -52.79 -11.89 19.98
CA LEU A 728 -52.66 -13.35 19.89
C LEU A 728 -52.42 -13.84 18.46
N ILE A 729 -53.07 -13.25 17.46
CA ILE A 729 -52.89 -13.58 16.04
C ILE A 729 -51.48 -13.20 15.58
N GLU A 730 -51.01 -11.98 15.90
CA GLU A 730 -49.66 -11.53 15.56
C GLU A 730 -48.59 -12.40 16.24
N ARG A 731 -48.75 -12.70 17.53
CA ARG A 731 -47.82 -13.55 18.26
C ARG A 731 -47.75 -14.96 17.64
N GLY A 732 -48.89 -15.51 17.24
CA GLY A 732 -48.96 -16.77 16.50
C GLY A 732 -48.24 -16.71 15.14
N GLU A 733 -48.39 -15.61 14.40
CA GLU A 733 -47.70 -15.39 13.13
C GLU A 733 -46.19 -15.24 13.29
N ARG A 734 -45.73 -14.47 14.28
CA ARG A 734 -44.31 -14.33 14.61
C ARG A 734 -43.68 -15.66 15.02
N CYS A 735 -44.39 -16.51 15.76
CA CYS A 735 -43.94 -17.86 16.06
C CYS A 735 -43.81 -18.72 14.79
N ARG A 736 -44.78 -18.68 13.87
CA ARG A 736 -44.69 -19.39 12.58
C ARG A 736 -43.51 -18.90 11.74
N MET A 737 -43.33 -17.59 11.61
CA MET A 737 -42.23 -17.00 10.87
C MET A 737 -40.88 -17.29 11.52
N ALA A 738 -40.80 -17.32 12.86
CA ALA A 738 -39.60 -17.70 13.57
C ALA A 738 -39.21 -19.16 13.35
N VAL A 739 -40.16 -20.09 13.18
CA VAL A 739 -39.87 -21.47 12.79
C VAL A 739 -39.26 -21.53 11.39
N VAL A 740 -39.83 -20.79 10.44
CA VAL A 740 -39.30 -20.68 9.07
C VAL A 740 -37.90 -20.05 9.09
N ALA A 741 -37.71 -18.96 9.81
CA ALA A 741 -36.43 -18.29 9.97
C ALA A 741 -35.37 -19.23 10.55
N ALA A 742 -35.70 -20.03 11.57
CA ALA A 742 -34.78 -21.01 12.15
C ALA A 742 -34.42 -22.11 11.13
N MET A 743 -35.41 -22.59 10.36
CA MET A 743 -35.16 -23.60 9.33
C MET A 743 -34.26 -23.07 8.20
N VAL A 744 -34.53 -21.87 7.69
CA VAL A 744 -33.77 -21.25 6.60
C VAL A 744 -32.37 -20.86 7.08
N ALA A 745 -32.24 -20.23 8.25
CA ALA A 745 -30.94 -19.91 8.86
C ALA A 745 -30.09 -21.17 9.08
N ALA A 746 -30.71 -22.30 9.44
CA ALA A 746 -30.01 -23.58 9.59
C ALA A 746 -29.57 -24.18 8.25
N GLN A 747 -30.29 -23.93 7.15
CA GLN A 747 -29.86 -24.32 5.80
C GLN A 747 -28.72 -23.44 5.31
N ASP A 748 -28.83 -22.11 5.50
CA ASP A 748 -27.81 -21.13 5.12
C ASP A 748 -26.50 -21.38 5.87
N ALA A 749 -26.56 -21.63 7.18
CA ALA A 749 -25.38 -21.94 7.99
C ALA A 749 -24.64 -23.19 7.50
N LYS A 750 -25.35 -24.19 6.97
CA LYS A 750 -24.76 -25.43 6.44
C LYS A 750 -24.17 -25.29 5.04
N ARG A 751 -24.69 -24.37 4.22
CA ARG A 751 -24.23 -24.17 2.83
C ARG A 751 -22.94 -23.35 2.75
N GLY A 752 -22.57 -22.61 3.80
CA GLY A 752 -21.48 -21.64 3.74
C GLY A 752 -21.89 -20.38 2.95
N GLU A 753 -21.10 -19.31 3.00
CA GLU A 753 -21.41 -18.12 2.19
C GLU A 753 -21.52 -18.47 0.70
N PRO A 754 -22.60 -18.08 0.00
CA PRO A 754 -22.58 -18.10 -1.44
C PRO A 754 -21.52 -17.09 -1.90
N THR A 755 -20.49 -17.58 -2.59
CA THR A 755 -19.62 -16.72 -3.38
C THR A 755 -20.49 -15.99 -4.40
N ALA A 756 -20.16 -14.73 -4.71
CA ALA A 756 -20.99 -13.79 -5.49
C ALA A 756 -21.34 -14.21 -6.95
N ASP A 757 -21.12 -15.47 -7.32
CA ASP A 757 -21.46 -16.08 -8.61
C ASP A 757 -22.66 -17.07 -8.55
N GLU A 758 -23.38 -17.17 -7.42
CA GLU A 758 -24.73 -17.76 -7.33
C GLU A 758 -25.79 -16.69 -7.06
#